data_AF-A0A7X7AKL4-F1
#
_entry.id   AF-A0A7X7AKL4-F1
#
_cell.length_a   1.000
_cell.length_b   1.000
_cell.length_c   1.000
_cell.angle_alpha   90.00
_cell.angle_beta   90.00
_cell.angle_gamma   90.00
#
_symmetry.space_group_name_H-M   'P 1'
#
loop_
_entity.id
_entity.type
_entity.pdbx_description
1 polymer ?
#
loop_
_entity_poly.entity_id
_entity_poly.type
_entity_poly.pdbx_seq_one_letter_code
_entity_poly.pdbx_strand_id
1 'polypeptide(L)'
;MLPSLLTKDIKTGLKQFLTAGFEPSDAFMQGLMSRFVEDESAWLKGPYVQVGLPFVQGQKGKQFFSTFETQFPGYSHQEQAWTRLSSEHLASSTLVATGTGSGKTECFLYPVLDYCARTRAAGEAGIKALVIYPMNALASDQARRIAQLVATVPAFRQLRVGLYVGGRVGEPGSGMVMTPESVITDRDTLRKQPPDILLTNYKMLDYLMLRPQDRQLWAANQPETLRYVVVDELHTFDGAQGTDLALLLRRLRARLQTPEGHLICAGTSATLGDASDTTGLRTYASQVFGVPFDADSVVTENRQSVGAFLEDATVDFMFPFRPETASQLNTTLYESQEAAVEALFRLFFPNEPVPADVKDPAWRRELGQNLKRHQLFVNLIKHLKGGVVDVSELKAAFVRNLPRATDEQVGWVVDALLVLVAWARREGNQPLVTLRMQLWVRELRRMVGKLSSQAEEVVLRSERDLPAERDGVYLPMVQCSQCRTTGWISRLVQGTNKLSTKLDEIYNTWFSARPEAARFYAAKSVRHSHVEGINQHVCVACGNLQQGEGGCLACGGQELLEIFRVTAQRSQTSGMAQFTRHDNTCPACGERNELLLLGARTATLGSQVVEATWASVFNDDKKLIAFSDSVQDAAHRAGFFGARTYLNNVRMALAQVMDEVVVGPMPWSDFLEKVKAQFRQPGSVLHMDDERLVTEFIGPNMTWQRDWAHELMQHHRLPADSKLPGRVRKRLLWQAVSEMTYLSKRGRTLERIGKATLSVPWEHLMAVAERLTPYLREHFGAHGLEQATVTQWLWGTLTHMRRRGGVMHPELTQYAADGNVFALGRTGGRGEWMPSMGDYAPKPVFLTLGRQPGFDKLTHRSRPTWYERWADAVLGQQTLLPVGMTAEMYEAAFEALQQDGVLIRTQHHLGDTLALNPDALVLNTNICFVATSGSQRRLAVPQAEAEHFLGMPCLDAVESTYEVLLTDTTSWWATRYSQGNLRRVIAAEHTGLLERTDREALEQRFKSKTPKPWFENLLSATPTLEMGVDIGDLSSVLLCSVPPAQASFLQRIGRAGRVDGNAVATTLADGNSPHDLYFFSETHEMIAGEVSPPGIFLQAAEVLRRQLFAFCMDDWVAGLTNMSALPQKTSPALDAVEQARTDRFPYIFCDHMLQHEQRLFDAFMTLLGKDATEQVRERLWNTMQGQGEEDSLRVRLTKVLSDLVTDG
;
A
#
# COMPACT_ATOMS: atom_id res chain seq x y z
N MET A 1 2.77 -14.73 -13.29
CA MET A 1 2.35 -14.70 -11.86
C MET A 1 1.35 -15.79 -11.57
N LEU A 2 1.31 -16.36 -10.35
CA LEU A 2 0.26 -17.28 -9.89
C LEU A 2 -0.63 -16.61 -8.81
N PRO A 3 -1.79 -16.01 -9.19
CA PRO A 3 -2.60 -15.16 -8.30
C PRO A 3 -3.07 -15.84 -7.02
N SER A 4 -3.57 -17.08 -7.10
CA SER A 4 -4.14 -17.80 -5.94
C SER A 4 -3.09 -18.01 -4.85
N LEU A 5 -1.90 -18.46 -5.24
CA LEU A 5 -0.79 -18.70 -4.32
C LEU A 5 -0.23 -17.40 -3.74
N LEU A 6 -0.12 -16.35 -4.57
CA LEU A 6 0.30 -15.03 -4.10
C LEU A 6 -0.69 -14.46 -3.06
N THR A 7 -2.00 -14.59 -3.29
CA THR A 7 -3.01 -14.14 -2.31
C THR A 7 -2.95 -14.96 -1.01
N LYS A 8 -2.68 -16.27 -1.09
CA LYS A 8 -2.44 -17.13 0.08
C LYS A 8 -1.20 -16.69 0.86
N ASP A 9 -0.10 -16.38 0.19
CA ASP A 9 1.12 -15.83 0.79
C ASP A 9 0.85 -14.50 1.51
N ILE A 10 0.09 -13.58 0.90
CA ILE A 10 -0.29 -12.30 1.50
C ILE A 10 -1.14 -12.53 2.75
N LYS A 11 -2.16 -13.38 2.67
CA LYS A 11 -3.06 -13.74 3.78
C LYS A 11 -2.30 -14.34 4.96
N THR A 12 -1.47 -15.35 4.70
CA THR A 12 -0.64 -15.98 5.73
C THR A 12 0.37 -14.98 6.30
N GLY A 13 1.01 -14.17 5.45
CA GLY A 13 1.95 -13.13 5.88
C GLY A 13 1.32 -12.10 6.82
N LEU A 14 0.07 -11.68 6.57
CA LEU A 14 -0.68 -10.79 7.45
C LEU A 14 -1.02 -11.44 8.80
N LYS A 15 -1.55 -12.67 8.79
CA LYS A 15 -1.82 -13.43 10.03
C LYS A 15 -0.56 -13.60 10.87
N GLN A 16 0.51 -14.07 10.23
CA GLN A 16 1.80 -14.32 10.88
C GLN A 16 2.46 -13.02 11.36
N PHE A 17 2.26 -11.89 10.70
CA PHE A 17 2.71 -10.59 11.18
C PHE A 17 2.01 -10.20 12.49
N LEU A 18 0.68 -10.39 12.56
CA LEU A 18 -0.10 -10.06 13.74
C LEU A 18 0.23 -10.98 14.91
N THR A 19 0.26 -12.30 14.73
CA THR A 19 0.60 -13.27 15.78
C THR A 19 2.06 -13.12 16.21
N ALA A 20 3.01 -13.11 15.27
CA ALA A 20 4.43 -12.96 15.60
C ALA A 20 4.79 -11.56 16.12
N GLY A 21 3.91 -10.56 15.98
CA GLY A 21 4.08 -9.19 16.47
C GLY A 21 3.42 -8.92 17.82
N PHE A 22 2.18 -9.37 18.01
CA PHE A 22 1.27 -8.91 19.06
C PHE A 22 0.70 -10.02 19.97
N GLU A 23 1.03 -11.29 19.76
CA GLU A 23 0.58 -12.37 20.65
C GLU A 23 1.10 -12.15 22.09
N PRO A 24 0.21 -12.00 23.09
CA PRO A 24 0.62 -11.88 24.48
C PRO A 24 1.35 -13.13 24.96
N SER A 25 2.34 -12.95 25.83
CA SER A 25 3.08 -14.07 26.42
C SER A 25 2.81 -14.26 27.91
N ASP A 26 1.93 -13.45 28.52
CA ASP A 26 1.52 -13.63 29.90
C ASP A 26 0.44 -14.71 30.05
N ALA A 27 0.35 -15.28 31.25
CA ALA A 27 -0.48 -16.45 31.53
C ALA A 27 -2.00 -16.22 31.39
N PHE A 28 -2.46 -14.96 31.47
CA PHE A 28 -3.89 -14.65 31.35
C PHE A 28 -4.29 -14.29 29.91
N MET A 29 -3.47 -13.51 29.21
CA MET A 29 -3.82 -12.98 27.88
C MET A 29 -3.38 -13.87 26.70
N GLN A 30 -2.74 -15.01 26.96
CA GLN A 30 -2.31 -15.90 25.89
C GLN A 30 -3.47 -16.32 24.97
N GLY A 31 -3.16 -16.41 23.67
CA GLY A 31 -4.07 -16.82 22.62
C GLY A 31 -4.94 -15.68 22.13
N LEU A 32 -4.90 -14.48 22.74
CA LEU A 32 -5.76 -13.35 22.37
C LEU A 32 -5.62 -12.98 20.89
N MET A 33 -4.38 -12.83 20.41
CA MET A 33 -4.15 -12.44 19.01
C MET A 33 -4.42 -13.61 18.07
N SER A 34 -4.04 -14.83 18.45
CA SER A 34 -4.32 -16.06 17.70
C SER A 34 -5.81 -16.26 17.48
N ARG A 35 -6.65 -16.11 18.52
CA ARG A 35 -8.11 -16.16 18.39
C ARG A 35 -8.63 -15.05 17.46
N PHE A 36 -8.10 -13.84 17.58
CA PHE A 36 -8.49 -12.71 16.73
C PHE A 36 -8.15 -12.93 15.24
N VAL A 37 -6.96 -13.45 14.92
CA VAL A 37 -6.57 -13.65 13.51
C VAL A 37 -7.29 -14.83 12.85
N GLU A 38 -7.77 -15.80 13.63
CA GLU A 38 -8.59 -16.90 13.12
C GLU A 38 -10.05 -16.48 12.85
N ASP A 39 -10.58 -15.50 13.58
CA ASP A 39 -11.82 -14.81 13.19
C ASP A 39 -11.52 -13.80 12.06
N GLU A 40 -11.26 -14.33 10.87
CA GLU A 40 -10.98 -13.54 9.69
C GLU A 40 -12.09 -12.53 9.41
N SER A 41 -13.36 -12.88 9.65
CA SER A 41 -14.51 -12.03 9.31
C SER A 41 -14.45 -10.62 9.93
N ALA A 42 -13.78 -10.48 11.08
CA ALA A 42 -13.61 -9.22 11.79
C ALA A 42 -12.64 -8.24 11.10
N TRP A 43 -11.71 -8.73 10.27
CA TRP A 43 -10.60 -7.92 9.74
C TRP A 43 -10.06 -8.29 8.36
N LEU A 44 -10.41 -9.45 7.82
CA LEU A 44 -9.94 -10.00 6.55
C LEU A 44 -11.10 -10.67 5.79
N LYS A 45 -11.37 -10.25 4.56
CA LYS A 45 -12.39 -10.84 3.70
C LYS A 45 -11.83 -11.35 2.39
N GLY A 46 -12.44 -12.43 1.89
CA GLY A 46 -12.02 -13.18 0.72
C GLY A 46 -11.00 -14.29 1.04
N PRO A 47 -10.27 -14.79 0.02
CA PRO A 47 -10.13 -14.18 -1.29
C PRO A 47 -11.38 -14.35 -2.18
N TYR A 48 -11.68 -13.30 -2.95
CA TYR A 48 -12.67 -13.35 -4.01
C TYR A 48 -11.97 -13.64 -5.33
N VAL A 49 -12.56 -14.51 -6.15
CA VAL A 49 -12.06 -14.86 -7.48
C VAL A 49 -12.99 -14.35 -8.56
N GLN A 50 -12.40 -13.70 -9.56
CA GLN A 50 -13.07 -13.21 -10.75
C GLN A 50 -12.40 -13.82 -11.98
N VAL A 51 -13.21 -14.46 -12.84
CA VAL A 51 -12.76 -14.99 -14.12
C VAL A 51 -13.50 -14.29 -15.25
N GLY A 52 -12.75 -13.57 -16.07
CA GLY A 52 -13.28 -12.90 -17.26
C GLY A 52 -13.08 -13.76 -18.51
N LEU A 53 -14.19 -14.11 -19.16
CA LEU A 53 -14.16 -14.81 -20.44
C LEU A 53 -13.67 -13.89 -21.57
N PRO A 54 -13.07 -14.45 -22.65
CA PRO A 54 -12.62 -13.66 -23.78
C PRO A 54 -13.70 -12.84 -24.47
N PHE A 55 -13.31 -11.72 -25.08
CA PHE A 55 -14.17 -10.96 -25.98
C PHE A 55 -14.46 -11.74 -27.27
N VAL A 56 -15.67 -11.59 -27.79
CA VAL A 56 -16.10 -12.12 -29.09
C VAL A 56 -15.32 -11.40 -30.20
N GLN A 57 -14.72 -12.17 -31.09
CA GLN A 57 -14.01 -11.62 -32.26
C GLN A 57 -15.00 -11.05 -33.27
N GLY A 58 -14.61 -9.96 -33.93
CA GLY A 58 -15.32 -9.41 -35.06
C GLY A 58 -15.22 -10.30 -36.31
N GLN A 59 -16.09 -10.04 -37.29
CA GLN A 59 -16.17 -10.84 -38.51
C GLN A 59 -15.28 -10.32 -39.63
N LYS A 60 -14.86 -9.04 -39.57
CA LYS A 60 -14.12 -8.37 -40.65
C LYS A 60 -12.60 -8.42 -40.46
N GLY A 61 -12.13 -9.00 -39.36
CA GLY A 61 -10.71 -9.13 -39.07
C GLY A 61 -10.04 -7.75 -39.01
N LYS A 62 -8.99 -7.54 -39.81
CA LYS A 62 -8.29 -6.25 -39.91
C LYS A 62 -8.82 -5.31 -41.01
N GLN A 63 -9.70 -5.82 -41.87
CA GLN A 63 -10.12 -5.16 -43.11
C GLN A 63 -11.54 -4.59 -43.00
N PHE A 64 -11.85 -3.96 -41.86
CA PHE A 64 -13.14 -3.30 -41.68
C PHE A 64 -13.25 -2.02 -42.53
N PHE A 65 -12.20 -1.19 -42.54
CA PHE A 65 -12.16 0.05 -43.29
C PHE A 65 -11.63 -0.17 -44.70
N SER A 66 -12.23 0.52 -45.69
CA SER A 66 -11.86 0.39 -47.10
C SER A 66 -10.50 1.01 -47.44
N THR A 67 -10.04 1.96 -46.63
CA THR A 67 -8.88 2.83 -46.87
C THR A 67 -7.59 2.38 -46.16
N PHE A 68 -7.69 1.57 -45.11
CA PHE A 68 -6.53 1.07 -44.34
C PHE A 68 -6.87 -0.21 -43.55
N GLU A 69 -5.84 -0.95 -43.15
CA GLU A 69 -5.98 -2.08 -42.24
C GLU A 69 -5.75 -1.67 -40.78
N THR A 70 -6.59 -2.16 -39.87
CA THR A 70 -6.41 -1.93 -38.43
C THR A 70 -5.17 -2.70 -37.91
N GLN A 71 -4.57 -2.21 -36.83
CA GLN A 71 -3.37 -2.85 -36.24
C GLN A 71 -3.66 -4.29 -35.76
N PHE A 72 -4.88 -4.51 -35.25
CA PHE A 72 -5.36 -5.79 -34.71
C PHE A 72 -6.75 -6.10 -35.25
N PRO A 73 -7.15 -7.39 -35.32
CA PRO A 73 -8.53 -7.75 -35.60
C PRO A 73 -9.48 -7.08 -34.60
N GLY A 74 -10.59 -6.53 -35.08
CA GLY A 74 -11.58 -5.92 -34.21
C GLY A 74 -12.31 -6.93 -33.35
N TYR A 75 -12.66 -6.56 -32.11
CA TYR A 75 -13.68 -7.26 -31.34
C TYR A 75 -15.08 -6.91 -31.86
N SER A 76 -16.08 -7.75 -31.57
CA SER A 76 -17.47 -7.53 -31.99
C SER A 76 -18.01 -6.16 -31.56
N HIS A 77 -17.73 -5.72 -30.33
CA HIS A 77 -18.14 -4.39 -29.85
C HIS A 77 -17.39 -3.24 -30.56
N GLN A 78 -16.14 -3.46 -30.96
CA GLN A 78 -15.40 -2.45 -31.73
C GLN A 78 -15.97 -2.31 -33.14
N GLU A 79 -16.27 -3.43 -33.83
CA GLU A 79 -16.91 -3.39 -35.14
C GLU A 79 -18.32 -2.78 -35.10
N GLN A 80 -19.09 -3.02 -34.02
CA GLN A 80 -20.37 -2.35 -33.79
C GLN A 80 -20.21 -0.84 -33.66
N ALA A 81 -19.24 -0.38 -32.86
CA ALA A 81 -18.94 1.03 -32.73
C ALA A 81 -18.45 1.64 -34.06
N TRP A 82 -17.61 0.94 -34.81
CA TRP A 82 -17.14 1.38 -36.13
C TRP A 82 -18.27 1.50 -37.14
N THR A 83 -19.21 0.54 -37.13
CA THR A 83 -20.39 0.57 -38.00
C THR A 83 -21.23 1.82 -37.73
N ARG A 84 -21.46 2.17 -36.45
CA ARG A 84 -22.24 3.36 -36.10
C ARG A 84 -21.47 4.66 -36.32
N LEU A 85 -20.18 4.72 -36.04
CA LEU A 85 -19.41 5.96 -36.09
C LEU A 85 -18.81 6.26 -37.47
N SER A 86 -18.68 5.27 -38.36
CA SER A 86 -18.13 5.45 -39.70
C SER A 86 -19.04 6.35 -40.55
N SER A 87 -18.43 7.36 -41.18
CA SER A 87 -19.17 8.21 -42.12
C SER A 87 -19.57 7.48 -43.41
N GLU A 88 -18.95 6.34 -43.72
CA GLU A 88 -19.36 5.49 -44.86
C GLU A 88 -20.68 4.75 -44.60
N HIS A 89 -21.15 4.73 -43.34
CA HIS A 89 -22.31 3.96 -42.88
C HIS A 89 -23.36 4.81 -42.15
N LEU A 90 -23.57 6.07 -42.58
CA LEU A 90 -24.51 7.01 -41.94
C LEU A 90 -24.20 7.21 -40.44
N ALA A 91 -23.06 7.85 -40.17
CA ALA A 91 -22.55 8.06 -38.83
C ALA A 91 -23.61 8.57 -37.85
N SER A 92 -23.66 7.97 -36.66
CA SER A 92 -24.62 8.24 -35.59
C SER A 92 -23.91 8.28 -34.22
N SER A 93 -24.41 9.14 -33.33
CA SER A 93 -23.83 9.31 -31.98
C SER A 93 -23.84 7.99 -31.20
N THR A 94 -22.74 7.71 -30.47
CA THR A 94 -22.47 6.40 -29.87
C THR A 94 -21.78 6.52 -28.51
N LEU A 95 -22.24 5.75 -27.53
CA LEU A 95 -21.58 5.58 -26.23
C LEU A 95 -20.94 4.22 -26.15
N VAL A 96 -19.66 4.19 -25.78
CA VAL A 96 -18.89 2.95 -25.60
C VAL A 96 -18.74 2.71 -24.11
N ALA A 97 -19.54 1.79 -23.57
CA ALA A 97 -19.59 1.44 -22.15
C ALA A 97 -18.96 0.07 -21.91
N THR A 98 -17.62 0.02 -21.94
CA THR A 98 -16.86 -1.24 -21.84
C THR A 98 -15.78 -1.16 -20.74
N GLY A 99 -15.32 -2.31 -20.26
CA GLY A 99 -14.33 -2.40 -19.19
C GLY A 99 -12.96 -1.85 -19.59
N THR A 100 -12.08 -1.68 -18.59
CA THR A 100 -10.67 -1.35 -18.84
C THR A 100 -9.98 -2.48 -19.62
N GLY A 101 -9.12 -2.13 -20.60
CA GLY A 101 -8.42 -3.11 -21.44
C GLY A 101 -9.24 -3.73 -22.60
N SER A 102 -10.49 -3.31 -22.81
CA SER A 102 -11.35 -3.78 -23.91
C SER A 102 -11.11 -3.07 -25.26
N GLY A 103 -10.15 -2.14 -25.32
CA GLY A 103 -9.87 -1.32 -26.51
C GLY A 103 -10.93 -0.23 -26.77
N LYS A 104 -11.37 0.48 -25.71
CA LYS A 104 -12.34 1.59 -25.76
C LYS A 104 -11.96 2.69 -26.75
N THR A 105 -10.68 3.07 -26.75
CA THR A 105 -10.19 4.17 -27.59
C THR A 105 -10.36 3.84 -29.06
N GLU A 106 -10.08 2.59 -29.45
CA GLU A 106 -10.14 2.11 -30.83
C GLU A 106 -11.56 2.16 -31.39
N CYS A 107 -12.60 2.05 -30.54
CA CYS A 107 -13.99 2.15 -30.95
C CYS A 107 -14.31 3.47 -31.65
N PHE A 108 -13.78 4.60 -31.18
CA PHE A 108 -14.01 5.91 -31.81
C PHE A 108 -12.84 6.38 -32.67
N LEU A 109 -11.61 5.95 -32.36
CA LEU A 109 -10.41 6.53 -32.95
C LEU A 109 -10.30 6.22 -34.45
N TYR A 110 -10.53 4.97 -34.85
CA TYR A 110 -10.40 4.57 -36.26
C TYR A 110 -11.42 5.27 -37.17
N PRO A 111 -12.73 5.33 -36.84
CA PRO A 111 -13.71 6.10 -37.62
C PRO A 111 -13.35 7.58 -37.76
N VAL A 112 -12.87 8.21 -36.67
CA VAL A 112 -12.50 9.64 -36.68
C VAL A 112 -11.27 9.89 -37.57
N LEU A 113 -10.23 9.05 -37.46
CA LEU A 113 -9.03 9.17 -38.29
C LEU A 113 -9.34 8.99 -39.77
N ASP A 114 -10.16 7.99 -40.11
CA ASP A 114 -10.59 7.73 -41.50
C ASP A 114 -11.34 8.92 -42.11
N TYR A 115 -12.34 9.44 -41.40
CA TYR A 115 -13.10 10.60 -41.87
C TYR A 115 -12.21 11.83 -42.08
N CYS A 116 -11.34 12.13 -41.10
CA CYS A 116 -10.45 13.29 -41.19
C CYS A 116 -9.44 13.13 -42.33
N ALA A 117 -8.97 11.92 -42.61
CA ALA A 117 -8.01 11.66 -43.68
C ALA A 117 -8.65 11.87 -45.06
N ARG A 118 -9.87 11.34 -45.26
CA ARG A 118 -10.61 11.48 -46.52
C ARG A 118 -11.00 12.93 -46.81
N THR A 119 -11.56 13.64 -45.84
CA THR A 119 -11.95 15.06 -46.00
C THR A 119 -10.75 15.98 -46.23
N ARG A 120 -9.62 15.70 -45.56
CA ARG A 120 -8.37 16.41 -45.84
C ARG A 120 -7.86 16.15 -47.25
N ALA A 121 -7.91 14.91 -47.72
CA ALA A 121 -7.53 14.57 -49.10
C ALA A 121 -8.44 15.27 -50.14
N ALA A 122 -9.71 15.55 -49.77
CA ALA A 122 -10.63 16.36 -50.56
C ALA A 122 -10.36 17.89 -50.50
N GLY A 123 -9.39 18.33 -49.70
CA GLY A 123 -8.97 19.74 -49.62
C GLY A 123 -9.71 20.56 -48.57
N GLU A 124 -10.52 19.95 -47.70
CA GLU A 124 -11.25 20.68 -46.65
C GLU A 124 -10.32 21.15 -45.53
N ALA A 125 -10.34 22.44 -45.21
CA ALA A 125 -9.58 23.05 -44.12
C ALA A 125 -10.40 23.15 -42.82
N GLY A 126 -9.72 23.39 -41.69
CA GLY A 126 -10.36 23.56 -40.37
C GLY A 126 -10.44 22.28 -39.54
N ILE A 127 -10.91 22.43 -38.30
CA ILE A 127 -11.00 21.36 -37.31
C ILE A 127 -12.22 20.48 -37.58
N LYS A 128 -11.97 19.20 -37.91
CA LYS A 128 -13.00 18.22 -38.28
C LYS A 128 -13.45 17.37 -37.10
N ALA A 129 -12.55 17.14 -36.15
CA ALA A 129 -12.82 16.39 -34.93
C ALA A 129 -12.21 17.06 -33.69
N LEU A 130 -12.98 17.06 -32.61
CA LEU A 130 -12.57 17.51 -31.29
C LEU A 130 -12.57 16.33 -30.33
N VAL A 131 -11.45 16.07 -29.66
CA VAL A 131 -11.34 15.03 -28.63
C VAL A 131 -11.03 15.68 -27.29
N ILE A 132 -11.97 15.56 -26.36
CA ILE A 132 -11.92 16.14 -25.03
C ILE A 132 -11.54 15.06 -24.04
N TYR A 133 -10.40 15.27 -23.38
CA TYR A 133 -9.93 14.43 -22.29
C TYR A 133 -10.14 15.13 -20.94
N PRO A 134 -10.43 14.38 -19.87
CA PRO A 134 -10.59 14.93 -18.52
C PRO A 134 -9.26 15.42 -17.93
N MET A 135 -8.12 14.87 -18.37
CA MET A 135 -6.80 15.18 -17.81
C MET A 135 -5.73 15.36 -18.89
N ASN A 136 -4.78 16.27 -18.63
CA ASN A 136 -3.65 16.54 -19.53
C ASN A 136 -2.73 15.33 -19.75
N ALA A 137 -2.54 14.51 -18.71
CA ALA A 137 -1.71 13.30 -18.79
C ALA A 137 -2.31 12.29 -19.76
N LEU A 138 -3.62 12.03 -19.66
CA LEU A 138 -4.35 11.17 -20.58
C LEU A 138 -4.32 11.73 -22.01
N ALA A 139 -4.57 13.04 -22.17
CA ALA A 139 -4.50 13.69 -23.48
C ALA A 139 -3.12 13.54 -24.14
N SER A 140 -2.04 13.66 -23.37
CA SER A 140 -0.66 13.51 -23.87
C SER A 140 -0.33 12.07 -24.25
N ASP A 141 -0.83 11.09 -23.49
CA ASP A 141 -0.64 9.67 -23.76
C ASP A 141 -1.38 9.25 -25.05
N GLN A 142 -2.64 9.68 -25.19
CA GLN A 142 -3.41 9.42 -26.40
C GLN A 142 -2.85 10.17 -27.62
N ALA A 143 -2.32 11.39 -27.44
CA ALA A 143 -1.65 12.11 -28.51
C ALA A 143 -0.45 11.32 -29.07
N ARG A 144 0.40 10.75 -28.20
CA ARG A 144 1.52 9.89 -28.62
C ARG A 144 1.03 8.69 -29.43
N ARG A 145 -0.03 8.04 -28.96
CA ARG A 145 -0.64 6.89 -29.64
C ARG A 145 -1.16 7.25 -31.04
N ILE A 146 -1.82 8.40 -31.17
CA ILE A 146 -2.31 8.93 -32.45
C ILE A 146 -1.13 9.28 -33.38
N ALA A 147 -0.07 9.88 -32.85
CA ALA A 147 1.15 10.19 -33.62
C ALA A 147 1.75 8.92 -34.24
N GLN A 148 1.84 7.83 -33.47
CA GLN A 148 2.33 6.54 -33.96
C GLN A 148 1.44 5.96 -35.07
N LEU A 149 0.12 6.03 -34.92
CA LEU A 149 -0.83 5.59 -35.95
C LEU A 149 -0.68 6.42 -37.22
N VAL A 150 -0.60 7.74 -37.11
CA VAL A 150 -0.43 8.66 -38.26
C VAL A 150 0.89 8.41 -38.98
N ALA A 151 1.95 8.09 -38.24
CA ALA A 151 3.26 7.78 -38.82
C ALA A 151 3.32 6.40 -39.49
N THR A 152 2.55 5.42 -39.01
CA THR A 152 2.63 4.02 -39.48
C THR A 152 1.61 3.68 -40.58
N VAL A 153 0.44 4.33 -40.59
CA VAL A 153 -0.64 4.05 -41.55
C VAL A 153 -0.55 5.02 -42.74
N PRO A 154 -0.25 4.56 -43.96
CA PRO A 154 -0.04 5.44 -45.12
C PRO A 154 -1.21 6.37 -45.43
N ALA A 155 -2.46 5.92 -45.22
CA ALA A 155 -3.67 6.71 -45.43
C ALA A 155 -3.74 7.98 -44.57
N PHE A 156 -3.05 7.99 -43.43
CA PHE A 156 -3.10 9.09 -42.44
C PHE A 156 -1.96 10.10 -42.60
N ARG A 157 -1.00 9.87 -43.51
CA ARG A 157 0.25 10.63 -43.60
C ARG A 157 0.08 12.15 -43.73
N GLN A 158 -1.02 12.61 -44.33
CA GLN A 158 -1.28 14.04 -44.50
C GLN A 158 -1.91 14.68 -43.26
N LEU A 159 -2.53 13.91 -42.36
CA LEU A 159 -3.29 14.43 -41.22
C LEU A 159 -2.47 15.35 -40.32
N ARG A 160 -3.10 16.41 -39.86
CA ARG A 160 -2.58 17.31 -38.82
C ARG A 160 -3.34 17.08 -37.53
N VAL A 161 -2.65 16.62 -36.50
CA VAL A 161 -3.19 16.45 -35.16
C VAL A 161 -2.53 17.46 -34.23
N GLY A 162 -3.34 18.15 -33.43
CA GLY A 162 -2.87 19.15 -32.47
C GLY A 162 -3.26 18.79 -31.04
N LEU A 163 -2.35 18.97 -30.09
CA LEU A 163 -2.63 18.86 -28.65
C LEU A 163 -2.55 20.25 -28.01
N TYR A 164 -3.68 20.74 -27.51
CA TYR A 164 -3.80 22.05 -26.88
C TYR A 164 -4.19 21.89 -25.40
N VAL A 165 -3.20 21.70 -24.52
CA VAL A 165 -3.40 21.57 -23.07
C VAL A 165 -2.65 22.63 -22.28
N GLY A 166 -3.00 22.80 -21.00
CA GLY A 166 -2.29 23.69 -20.07
C GLY A 166 -0.89 23.16 -19.71
N GLY A 167 0.07 24.05 -19.50
CA GLY A 167 1.48 23.72 -19.19
C GLY A 167 2.48 24.77 -19.71
N ARG A 168 3.76 24.64 -19.34
CA ARG A 168 4.85 25.48 -19.88
C ARG A 168 4.94 25.31 -21.40
N VAL A 169 5.08 26.43 -22.11
CA VAL A 169 5.41 26.43 -23.54
C VAL A 169 6.80 25.82 -23.69
N GLY A 170 6.97 24.90 -24.64
CA GLY A 170 8.28 24.30 -24.92
C GLY A 170 9.28 25.36 -25.40
N GLU A 171 10.54 24.95 -25.59
CA GLU A 171 11.54 25.85 -26.19
C GLU A 171 11.06 26.39 -27.54
N PRO A 172 11.40 27.64 -27.91
CA PRO A 172 11.01 28.22 -29.19
C PRO A 172 11.36 27.29 -30.36
N GLY A 173 10.37 26.94 -31.17
CA GLY A 173 10.54 26.03 -32.31
C GLY A 173 10.27 24.54 -32.03
N SER A 174 10.10 24.15 -30.77
CA SER A 174 9.70 22.78 -30.40
C SER A 174 8.21 22.53 -30.67
N GLY A 175 7.84 21.31 -31.08
CA GLY A 175 6.44 20.91 -31.23
C GLY A 175 5.68 21.52 -32.43
N MET A 176 6.39 22.10 -33.41
CA MET A 176 5.79 22.68 -34.62
C MET A 176 5.35 21.65 -35.66
N VAL A 177 5.95 20.46 -35.66
CA VAL A 177 5.67 19.38 -36.62
C VAL A 177 5.35 18.08 -35.89
N MET A 178 4.57 17.22 -36.53
CA MET A 178 4.34 15.87 -36.03
C MET A 178 5.59 15.01 -36.20
N THR A 179 5.84 14.17 -35.21
CA THR A 179 6.86 13.11 -35.20
C THR A 179 6.16 11.78 -34.91
N PRO A 180 6.80 10.62 -35.10
CA PRO A 180 6.17 9.34 -34.73
C PRO A 180 5.79 9.25 -33.24
N GLU A 181 6.39 10.06 -32.37
CA GLU A 181 6.18 10.06 -30.93
C GLU A 181 5.39 11.27 -30.39
N SER A 182 5.10 12.29 -31.22
CA SER A 182 4.47 13.53 -30.75
C SER A 182 3.66 14.24 -31.83
N VAL A 183 2.54 14.83 -31.43
CA VAL A 183 1.67 15.66 -32.29
C VAL A 183 2.07 17.14 -32.20
N ILE A 184 1.42 18.00 -32.99
CA ILE A 184 1.70 19.44 -32.96
C ILE A 184 1.26 20.00 -31.60
N THR A 185 2.19 20.60 -30.86
CA THR A 185 1.95 21.19 -29.53
C THR A 185 2.25 22.69 -29.48
N ASP A 186 2.90 23.23 -30.52
CA ASP A 186 3.16 24.66 -30.65
C ASP A 186 1.86 25.45 -30.92
N ARG A 187 1.52 26.35 -30.01
CA ARG A 187 0.24 27.08 -30.04
C ARG A 187 0.14 28.01 -31.24
N ASP A 188 1.23 28.66 -31.63
CA ASP A 188 1.22 29.60 -32.76
C ASP A 188 1.11 28.87 -34.10
N THR A 189 1.74 27.71 -34.23
CA THR A 189 1.57 26.82 -35.38
C THR A 189 0.13 26.34 -35.50
N LEU A 190 -0.50 25.93 -34.39
CA LEU A 190 -1.91 25.52 -34.39
C LEU A 190 -2.85 26.66 -34.80
N ARG A 191 -2.60 27.90 -34.35
CA ARG A 191 -3.41 29.08 -34.72
C ARG A 191 -3.28 29.43 -36.20
N LYS A 192 -2.05 29.44 -36.73
CA LYS A 192 -1.78 29.81 -38.13
C LYS A 192 -2.29 28.75 -39.11
N GLN A 193 -2.20 27.48 -38.73
CA GLN A 193 -2.66 26.34 -39.52
C GLN A 193 -3.41 25.36 -38.61
N PRO A 194 -4.74 25.52 -38.49
CA PRO A 194 -5.57 24.66 -37.65
C PRO A 194 -5.36 23.16 -37.95
N PRO A 195 -5.39 22.30 -36.91
CA PRO A 195 -5.30 20.86 -37.10
C PRO A 195 -6.62 20.30 -37.64
N ASP A 196 -6.57 19.11 -38.24
CA ASP A 196 -7.76 18.34 -38.61
C ASP A 196 -8.43 17.75 -37.36
N ILE A 197 -7.60 17.33 -36.38
CA ILE A 197 -8.03 16.77 -35.10
C ILE A 197 -7.41 17.59 -33.97
N LEU A 198 -8.26 18.15 -33.10
CA LEU A 198 -7.83 18.88 -31.91
C LEU A 198 -8.05 18.04 -30.66
N LEU A 199 -6.96 17.74 -29.95
CA LEU A 199 -6.97 17.09 -28.64
C LEU A 199 -6.85 18.18 -27.56
N THR A 200 -7.77 18.20 -26.60
CA THR A 200 -7.80 19.23 -25.55
C THR A 200 -8.46 18.70 -24.27
N ASN A 201 -8.60 19.57 -23.27
CA ASN A 201 -9.48 19.34 -22.12
C ASN A 201 -10.58 20.41 -22.10
N TYR A 202 -11.64 20.20 -21.32
CA TYR A 202 -12.80 21.10 -21.31
C TYR A 202 -12.46 22.54 -20.88
N LYS A 203 -11.54 22.72 -19.92
CA LYS A 203 -11.09 24.05 -19.49
C LYS A 203 -10.36 24.80 -20.60
N MET A 204 -9.47 24.10 -21.31
CA MET A 204 -8.72 24.68 -22.41
C MET A 204 -9.61 24.97 -23.61
N LEU A 205 -10.62 24.14 -23.87
CA LEU A 205 -11.63 24.44 -24.87
C LEU A 205 -12.38 25.75 -24.55
N ASP A 206 -12.77 25.97 -23.29
CA ASP A 206 -13.39 27.24 -22.87
C ASP A 206 -12.45 28.44 -23.11
N TYR A 207 -11.16 28.31 -22.77
CA TYR A 207 -10.16 29.34 -23.09
C TYR A 207 -9.97 29.59 -24.59
N LEU A 208 -10.07 28.55 -25.43
CA LEU A 208 -9.95 28.66 -26.89
C LEU A 208 -11.15 29.41 -27.51
N MET A 209 -12.27 29.47 -26.80
CA MET A 209 -13.46 30.24 -27.21
C MET A 209 -13.33 31.72 -26.78
N LEU A 210 -12.82 31.95 -25.57
CA LEU A 210 -12.80 33.25 -24.91
C LEU A 210 -11.61 34.16 -25.30
N ARG A 211 -10.49 33.63 -25.82
CA ARG A 211 -9.29 34.44 -26.07
C ARG A 211 -9.24 34.92 -27.53
N PRO A 212 -9.09 36.24 -27.81
CA PRO A 212 -9.01 36.77 -29.17
C PRO A 212 -7.93 36.11 -30.03
N GLN A 213 -6.73 35.91 -29.48
CA GLN A 213 -5.61 35.27 -30.18
C GLN A 213 -5.89 33.83 -30.67
N ASP A 214 -6.82 33.11 -30.05
CA ASP A 214 -7.18 31.75 -30.45
C ASP A 214 -8.34 31.74 -31.47
N ARG A 215 -8.93 32.89 -31.81
CA ARG A 215 -9.98 33.00 -32.84
C ARG A 215 -9.54 32.43 -34.19
N GLN A 216 -8.27 32.61 -34.56
CA GLN A 216 -7.71 32.11 -35.82
C GLN A 216 -7.83 30.58 -35.95
N LEU A 217 -7.85 29.86 -34.83
CA LEU A 217 -8.01 28.41 -34.81
C LEU A 217 -9.31 27.96 -35.49
N TRP A 218 -10.37 28.78 -35.37
CA TRP A 218 -11.71 28.49 -35.85
C TRP A 218 -12.03 29.20 -37.18
N ALA A 219 -11.12 30.03 -37.72
CA ALA A 219 -11.40 30.87 -38.88
C ALA A 219 -11.66 30.08 -40.17
N ALA A 220 -11.13 28.85 -40.26
CA ALA A 220 -11.36 27.96 -41.39
C ALA A 220 -12.57 27.03 -41.19
N ASN A 221 -13.23 27.04 -40.03
CA ASN A 221 -14.40 26.21 -39.76
C ASN A 221 -15.66 26.86 -40.34
N GLN A 222 -16.24 26.21 -41.34
CA GLN A 222 -17.60 26.48 -41.82
C GLN A 222 -18.63 25.72 -40.95
N PRO A 223 -19.95 26.03 -41.07
CA PRO A 223 -21.00 25.38 -40.27
C PRO A 223 -20.95 23.85 -40.24
N GLU A 224 -20.52 23.21 -41.33
CA GLU A 224 -20.47 21.75 -41.49
C GLU A 224 -19.06 21.16 -41.36
N THR A 225 -18.04 21.95 -41.00
CA THR A 225 -16.65 21.45 -40.92
C THR A 225 -16.42 20.55 -39.71
N LEU A 226 -16.91 20.95 -38.52
CA LEU A 226 -16.75 20.14 -37.31
C LEU A 226 -17.80 19.03 -37.33
N ARG A 227 -17.37 17.78 -37.53
CA ARG A 227 -18.27 16.62 -37.61
C ARG A 227 -18.30 15.78 -36.35
N TYR A 228 -17.15 15.60 -35.68
CA TYR A 228 -17.02 14.70 -34.53
C TYR A 228 -16.65 15.44 -33.24
N VAL A 229 -17.38 15.14 -32.16
CA VAL A 229 -17.02 15.53 -30.79
C VAL A 229 -16.91 14.27 -29.94
N VAL A 230 -15.72 13.97 -29.47
CA VAL A 230 -15.44 12.82 -28.61
C VAL A 230 -15.15 13.32 -27.19
N VAL A 231 -15.82 12.73 -26.21
CA VAL A 231 -15.49 12.92 -24.79
C VAL A 231 -15.05 11.57 -24.24
N ASP A 232 -13.75 11.45 -23.96
CA ASP A 232 -13.18 10.24 -23.39
C ASP A 232 -13.40 10.23 -21.87
N GLU A 233 -13.67 9.06 -21.29
CA GLU A 233 -14.00 8.86 -19.88
C GLU A 233 -15.14 9.80 -19.40
N LEU A 234 -16.22 9.83 -20.17
CA LEU A 234 -17.40 10.68 -19.99
C LEU A 234 -17.92 10.66 -18.55
N HIS A 235 -17.91 9.50 -17.86
CA HIS A 235 -18.37 9.36 -16.48
C HIS A 235 -17.62 10.23 -15.45
N THR A 236 -16.43 10.75 -15.79
CA THR A 236 -15.70 11.66 -14.90
C THR A 236 -16.28 13.08 -14.87
N PHE A 237 -17.14 13.41 -15.83
CA PHE A 237 -17.80 14.70 -15.94
C PHE A 237 -19.13 14.69 -15.19
N ASP A 238 -19.07 14.74 -13.86
CA ASP A 238 -20.24 14.72 -12.97
C ASP A 238 -20.52 16.10 -12.35
N GLY A 239 -21.75 16.31 -11.88
CA GLY A 239 -22.19 17.50 -11.17
C GLY A 239 -21.89 18.80 -11.92
N ALA A 240 -21.17 19.72 -11.27
CA ALA A 240 -20.85 21.02 -11.84
C ALA A 240 -19.91 20.93 -13.06
N GLN A 241 -18.94 20.02 -13.06
CA GLN A 241 -18.00 19.87 -14.20
C GLN A 241 -18.71 19.32 -15.44
N GLY A 242 -19.59 18.33 -15.25
CA GLY A 242 -20.45 17.83 -16.33
C GLY A 242 -21.40 18.89 -16.88
N THR A 243 -21.97 19.71 -16.00
CA THR A 243 -22.83 20.84 -16.39
C THR A 243 -22.04 21.89 -17.19
N ASP A 244 -20.80 22.21 -16.80
CA ASP A 244 -19.92 23.12 -17.54
C ASP A 244 -19.59 22.59 -18.93
N LEU A 245 -19.21 21.31 -19.04
CA LEU A 245 -18.93 20.68 -20.33
C LEU A 245 -20.18 20.73 -21.23
N ALA A 246 -21.35 20.43 -20.67
CA ALA A 246 -22.60 20.41 -21.40
C ALA A 246 -22.97 21.77 -22.02
N LEU A 247 -22.81 22.84 -21.24
CA LEU A 247 -23.09 24.20 -21.69
C LEU A 247 -22.00 24.72 -22.63
N LEU A 248 -20.73 24.33 -22.40
CA LEU A 248 -19.62 24.65 -23.29
C LEU A 248 -19.80 24.04 -24.70
N LEU A 249 -20.25 22.78 -24.80
CA LEU A 249 -20.53 22.14 -26.09
C LEU A 249 -21.68 22.83 -26.85
N ARG A 250 -22.70 23.30 -26.15
CA ARG A 250 -23.79 24.10 -26.74
C ARG A 250 -23.28 25.47 -27.23
N ARG A 251 -22.45 26.15 -26.44
CA ARG A 251 -21.77 27.40 -26.83
C ARG A 251 -20.88 27.21 -28.06
N LEU A 252 -20.12 26.11 -28.12
CA LEU A 252 -19.29 25.78 -29.28
C LEU A 252 -20.12 25.62 -30.56
N ARG A 253 -21.21 24.86 -30.50
CA ARG A 253 -22.16 24.71 -31.62
C ARG A 253 -22.73 26.04 -32.10
N ALA A 254 -23.12 26.88 -31.15
CA ALA A 254 -23.65 28.21 -31.44
C ALA A 254 -22.62 29.08 -32.17
N ARG A 255 -21.38 29.12 -31.68
CA ARG A 255 -20.28 29.89 -32.26
C ARG A 255 -19.93 29.44 -33.68
N LEU A 256 -19.93 28.13 -33.91
CA LEU A 256 -19.62 27.56 -35.22
C LEU A 256 -20.85 27.50 -36.15
N GLN A 257 -22.02 27.91 -35.68
CA GLN A 257 -23.29 27.85 -36.41
C GLN A 257 -23.61 26.44 -36.94
N THR A 258 -23.21 25.41 -36.19
CA THR A 258 -23.32 24.02 -36.65
C THR A 258 -24.79 23.59 -36.75
N PRO A 259 -25.23 23.04 -37.91
CA PRO A 259 -26.61 22.60 -38.09
C PRO A 259 -27.06 21.55 -37.07
N GLU A 260 -28.35 21.55 -36.75
CA GLU A 260 -28.93 20.52 -35.89
C GLU A 260 -28.79 19.14 -36.54
N GLY A 261 -28.41 18.13 -35.75
CA GLY A 261 -28.17 16.76 -36.24
C GLY A 261 -26.88 16.57 -37.03
N HIS A 262 -26.08 17.60 -37.28
CA HIS A 262 -24.80 17.46 -37.99
C HIS A 262 -23.70 16.81 -37.13
N LEU A 263 -23.63 17.14 -35.83
CA LEU A 263 -22.57 16.60 -34.97
C LEU A 263 -22.81 15.14 -34.60
N ILE A 264 -21.75 14.35 -34.75
CA ILE A 264 -21.66 12.97 -34.27
C ILE A 264 -20.86 12.95 -32.98
N CYS A 265 -21.52 12.58 -31.89
CA CYS A 265 -20.92 12.60 -30.57
C CYS A 265 -20.55 11.19 -30.13
N ALA A 266 -19.31 11.00 -29.66
CA ALA A 266 -18.87 9.75 -29.08
C ALA A 266 -18.45 9.96 -27.62
N GLY A 267 -19.00 9.14 -26.72
CA GLY A 267 -18.59 9.11 -25.31
C GLY A 267 -18.01 7.76 -24.97
N THR A 268 -16.87 7.69 -24.28
CA THR A 268 -16.40 6.43 -23.69
C THR A 268 -16.64 6.45 -22.19
N SER A 269 -16.96 5.30 -21.60
CA SER A 269 -17.09 5.16 -20.17
C SER A 269 -16.69 3.75 -19.73
N ALA A 270 -16.30 3.58 -18.47
CA ALA A 270 -16.35 2.27 -17.84
C ALA A 270 -17.80 1.73 -17.86
N THR A 271 -17.96 0.42 -17.77
CA THR A 271 -19.28 -0.25 -17.69
C THR A 271 -20.17 0.44 -16.67
N LEU A 272 -21.33 0.94 -17.12
CA LEU A 272 -22.32 1.64 -16.33
C LEU A 272 -23.60 0.80 -16.30
N GLY A 273 -23.98 0.32 -15.10
CA GLY A 273 -25.21 -0.42 -14.85
C GLY A 273 -25.31 -1.83 -15.45
N ASP A 274 -26.44 -2.47 -15.20
CA ASP A 274 -26.85 -3.70 -15.88
C ASP A 274 -27.12 -3.39 -17.36
N ALA A 275 -26.60 -4.23 -18.27
CA ALA A 275 -26.66 -4.00 -19.72
C ALA A 275 -28.10 -3.94 -20.27
N SER A 276 -29.09 -4.29 -19.45
CA SER A 276 -30.51 -4.33 -19.75
C SER A 276 -31.19 -2.95 -19.73
N ASP A 277 -30.75 -2.00 -18.89
CA ASP A 277 -31.32 -0.64 -18.82
C ASP A 277 -30.27 0.46 -19.07
N THR A 278 -30.16 0.86 -20.33
CA THR A 278 -29.26 1.94 -20.77
C THR A 278 -29.90 3.33 -20.73
N THR A 279 -31.12 3.46 -20.20
CA THR A 279 -31.91 4.71 -20.29
C THR A 279 -31.26 5.87 -19.55
N GLY A 280 -30.76 5.62 -18.34
CA GLY A 280 -30.06 6.63 -17.54
C GLY A 280 -28.78 7.13 -18.24
N LEU A 281 -27.99 6.21 -18.80
CA LEU A 281 -26.77 6.54 -19.54
C LEU A 281 -27.04 7.37 -20.81
N ARG A 282 -28.03 6.96 -21.61
CA ARG A 282 -28.45 7.70 -22.81
C ARG A 282 -28.97 9.10 -22.46
N THR A 283 -29.72 9.22 -21.37
CA THR A 283 -30.25 10.50 -20.88
C THR A 283 -29.10 11.43 -20.48
N TYR A 284 -28.17 10.93 -19.66
CA TYR A 284 -26.99 11.68 -19.23
C TYR A 284 -26.14 12.15 -20.43
N ALA A 285 -25.82 11.26 -21.37
CA ALA A 285 -25.09 11.63 -22.58
C ALA A 285 -25.84 12.65 -23.45
N SER A 286 -27.15 12.48 -23.61
CA SER A 286 -27.98 13.44 -24.35
C SER A 286 -27.96 14.82 -23.70
N GLN A 287 -27.97 14.88 -22.37
CA GLN A 287 -27.83 16.13 -21.62
C GLN A 287 -26.44 16.76 -21.79
N VAL A 288 -25.36 15.96 -21.74
CA VAL A 288 -23.99 16.47 -21.93
C VAL A 288 -23.79 16.98 -23.36
N PHE A 289 -24.00 16.15 -24.36
CA PHE A 289 -23.71 16.52 -25.76
C PHE A 289 -24.77 17.42 -26.41
N GLY A 290 -26.00 17.46 -25.85
CA GLY A 290 -27.10 18.22 -26.43
C GLY A 290 -27.60 17.65 -27.77
N VAL A 291 -27.45 16.35 -27.99
CA VAL A 291 -27.91 15.59 -29.18
C VAL A 291 -28.61 14.30 -28.72
N PRO A 292 -29.53 13.73 -29.53
CA PRO A 292 -30.23 12.50 -29.16
C PRO A 292 -29.31 11.27 -29.21
N PHE A 293 -29.56 10.32 -28.30
CA PHE A 293 -28.95 8.98 -28.26
C PHE A 293 -30.07 7.91 -28.30
N ASP A 294 -30.18 7.19 -29.41
CA ASP A 294 -31.18 6.12 -29.60
C ASP A 294 -30.88 4.86 -28.76
N ALA A 295 -31.76 3.85 -28.80
CA ALA A 295 -31.57 2.61 -28.03
C ALA A 295 -30.32 1.82 -28.41
N ASP A 296 -29.94 1.86 -29.68
CA ASP A 296 -28.79 1.14 -30.24
C ASP A 296 -27.48 1.95 -30.13
N SER A 297 -27.53 3.12 -29.49
CA SER A 297 -26.39 4.02 -29.35
C SER A 297 -25.39 3.57 -28.28
N VAL A 298 -25.77 2.66 -27.39
CA VAL A 298 -24.89 2.15 -26.33
C VAL A 298 -24.27 0.84 -26.79
N VAL A 299 -22.97 0.86 -27.00
CA VAL A 299 -22.15 -0.30 -27.31
C VAL A 299 -21.49 -0.78 -26.02
N THR A 300 -21.88 -1.97 -25.57
CA THR A 300 -21.32 -2.64 -24.40
C THR A 300 -20.32 -3.72 -24.80
N GLU A 301 -19.56 -4.24 -23.85
CA GLU A 301 -18.58 -5.29 -24.15
C GLU A 301 -19.28 -6.61 -24.44
N ASN A 302 -18.83 -7.29 -25.50
CA ASN A 302 -19.37 -8.58 -25.88
C ASN A 302 -18.36 -9.69 -25.54
N ARG A 303 -18.60 -10.41 -24.44
CA ARG A 303 -17.80 -11.57 -24.03
C ARG A 303 -18.45 -12.87 -24.50
N GLN A 304 -17.63 -13.87 -24.77
CA GLN A 304 -18.13 -15.22 -25.07
C GLN A 304 -18.99 -15.72 -23.91
N SER A 305 -20.14 -16.31 -24.24
CA SER A 305 -20.94 -17.02 -23.25
C SER A 305 -20.19 -18.28 -22.77
N VAL A 306 -20.58 -18.82 -21.62
CA VAL A 306 -20.02 -20.10 -21.15
C VAL A 306 -20.19 -21.20 -22.19
N GLY A 307 -21.34 -21.24 -22.87
CA GLY A 307 -21.61 -22.18 -23.96
C GLY A 307 -20.64 -22.00 -25.12
N ALA A 308 -20.51 -20.78 -25.65
CA ALA A 308 -19.64 -20.48 -26.78
C ALA A 308 -18.14 -20.69 -26.46
N PHE A 309 -17.73 -20.40 -25.23
CA PHE A 309 -16.34 -20.64 -24.81
C PHE A 309 -15.99 -22.13 -24.72
N LEU A 310 -16.98 -22.97 -24.43
CA LEU A 310 -16.86 -24.41 -24.26
C LEU A 310 -17.41 -25.22 -25.44
N GLU A 311 -17.75 -24.58 -26.58
CA GLU A 311 -18.73 -25.11 -27.57
C GLU A 311 -18.37 -26.44 -28.26
N ASP A 312 -17.17 -26.98 -28.04
CA ASP A 312 -16.71 -28.29 -28.53
C ASP A 312 -16.15 -29.21 -27.42
N ALA A 313 -16.23 -28.80 -26.15
CA ALA A 313 -15.58 -29.50 -25.05
C ALA A 313 -16.51 -30.54 -24.43
N THR A 314 -16.32 -31.81 -24.80
CA THR A 314 -16.77 -32.93 -23.96
C THR A 314 -15.87 -33.02 -22.72
N VAL A 315 -16.46 -33.36 -21.57
CA VAL A 315 -15.68 -33.58 -20.35
C VAL A 315 -14.96 -34.92 -20.50
N ASP A 316 -13.67 -34.83 -20.81
CA ASP A 316 -12.82 -35.99 -21.08
C ASP A 316 -11.82 -36.24 -19.94
N PHE A 317 -11.60 -35.23 -19.10
CA PHE A 317 -10.75 -35.33 -17.92
C PHE A 317 -11.55 -35.11 -16.64
N MET A 318 -11.28 -35.95 -15.64
CA MET A 318 -11.82 -35.86 -14.29
C MET A 318 -10.68 -35.94 -13.30
N PHE A 319 -10.78 -35.19 -12.20
CA PHE A 319 -9.78 -35.19 -11.15
C PHE A 319 -10.00 -36.37 -10.18
N PRO A 320 -9.12 -37.38 -10.16
CA PRO A 320 -9.31 -38.56 -9.31
C PRO A 320 -8.66 -38.30 -7.94
N PHE A 321 -9.35 -37.62 -7.04
CA PHE A 321 -8.79 -37.33 -5.72
C PHE A 321 -8.42 -38.61 -4.96
N ARG A 322 -7.15 -38.70 -4.56
CA ARG A 322 -6.60 -39.76 -3.71
C ARG A 322 -5.98 -39.14 -2.46
N PRO A 323 -6.33 -39.59 -1.25
CA PRO A 323 -5.75 -39.07 -0.01
C PRO A 323 -4.21 -39.18 0.03
N GLU A 324 -3.63 -40.22 -0.57
CA GLU A 324 -2.17 -40.42 -0.57
C GLU A 324 -1.41 -39.34 -1.35
N THR A 325 -2.04 -38.75 -2.38
CA THR A 325 -1.45 -37.69 -3.21
C THR A 325 -1.79 -36.29 -2.70
N ALA A 326 -2.54 -36.17 -1.60
CA ALA A 326 -3.02 -34.89 -1.11
C ALA A 326 -1.88 -33.93 -0.70
N SER A 327 -0.76 -34.47 -0.20
CA SER A 327 0.42 -33.66 0.14
C SER A 327 1.02 -32.95 -1.09
N GLN A 328 0.93 -33.55 -2.28
CA GLN A 328 1.40 -32.95 -3.53
C GLN A 328 0.50 -31.79 -4.00
N LEU A 329 -0.74 -31.71 -3.52
CA LEU A 329 -1.60 -30.54 -3.75
C LEU A 329 -1.20 -29.35 -2.88
N ASN A 330 -0.41 -29.56 -1.83
CA ASN A 330 0.05 -28.47 -1.01
C ASN A 330 1.11 -27.64 -1.75
N THR A 331 0.65 -26.57 -2.37
CA THR A 331 1.45 -25.69 -3.22
C THR A 331 2.53 -24.92 -2.47
N THR A 332 2.50 -24.87 -1.13
CA THR A 332 3.55 -24.24 -0.33
C THR A 332 4.85 -25.04 -0.31
N LEU A 333 4.85 -26.26 -0.84
CA LEU A 333 6.03 -27.13 -0.91
C LEU A 333 6.91 -26.87 -2.14
N TYR A 334 6.45 -26.06 -3.09
CA TYR A 334 7.17 -25.80 -4.33
C TYR A 334 8.04 -24.54 -4.26
N GLU A 335 9.27 -24.67 -4.71
CA GLU A 335 10.29 -23.59 -4.69
C GLU A 335 10.18 -22.63 -5.89
N SER A 336 9.43 -23.00 -6.92
CA SER A 336 9.25 -22.20 -8.15
C SER A 336 7.85 -22.34 -8.75
N GLN A 337 7.46 -21.40 -9.61
CA GLN A 337 6.19 -21.47 -10.34
C GLN A 337 6.15 -22.68 -11.27
N GLU A 338 7.28 -22.97 -11.92
CA GLU A 338 7.44 -24.05 -12.89
C GLU A 338 7.30 -25.41 -12.22
N ALA A 339 7.95 -25.62 -11.07
CA ALA A 339 7.84 -26.86 -10.31
C ALA A 339 6.40 -27.09 -9.83
N ALA A 340 5.72 -26.03 -9.38
CA ALA A 340 4.31 -26.11 -9.00
C ALA A 340 3.42 -26.50 -10.20
N VAL A 341 3.58 -25.85 -11.35
CA VAL A 341 2.77 -26.13 -12.54
C VAL A 341 3.01 -27.56 -13.04
N GLU A 342 4.26 -28.01 -13.10
CA GLU A 342 4.62 -29.35 -13.54
C GLU A 342 3.99 -30.44 -12.64
N ALA A 343 4.14 -30.30 -11.32
CA ALA A 343 3.63 -31.26 -10.37
C ALA A 343 2.09 -31.30 -10.35
N LEU A 344 1.44 -30.14 -10.40
CA LEU A 344 -0.03 -30.06 -10.43
C LEU A 344 -0.60 -30.56 -11.75
N PHE A 345 0.09 -30.35 -12.88
CA PHE A 345 -0.33 -30.89 -14.17
C PHE A 345 -0.38 -32.42 -14.14
N ARG A 346 0.64 -33.09 -13.55
CA ARG A 346 0.65 -34.55 -13.38
C ARG A 346 -0.56 -35.07 -12.59
N LEU A 347 -1.03 -34.31 -11.61
CA LEU A 347 -2.19 -34.70 -10.79
C LEU A 347 -3.52 -34.53 -11.54
N PHE A 348 -3.66 -33.47 -12.34
CA PHE A 348 -4.88 -33.18 -13.10
C PHE A 348 -4.98 -33.97 -14.40
N PHE A 349 -3.84 -34.34 -15.00
CA PHE A 349 -3.76 -35.01 -16.29
C PHE A 349 -2.76 -36.19 -16.24
N PRO A 350 -3.04 -37.25 -15.44
CA PRO A 350 -2.07 -38.31 -15.16
C PRO A 350 -1.67 -39.16 -16.37
N ASN A 351 -2.49 -39.16 -17.43
CA ASN A 351 -2.25 -39.92 -18.66
C ASN A 351 -1.64 -39.06 -19.78
N GLU A 352 -1.50 -37.75 -19.58
CA GLU A 352 -0.94 -36.84 -20.56
C GLU A 352 0.58 -36.68 -20.35
N PRO A 353 1.37 -36.55 -21.43
CA PRO A 353 2.79 -36.34 -21.32
C PRO A 353 3.10 -34.97 -20.70
N VAL A 354 3.99 -34.98 -19.72
CA VAL A 354 4.52 -33.75 -19.12
C VAL A 354 5.54 -33.14 -20.08
N PRO A 355 5.49 -31.83 -20.37
CA PRO A 355 6.44 -31.20 -21.28
C PRO A 355 7.84 -31.17 -20.66
N ALA A 356 8.87 -31.08 -21.51
CA ALA A 356 10.23 -30.79 -21.04
C ALA A 356 10.37 -29.35 -20.50
N ASP A 357 9.56 -28.41 -21.02
CA ASP A 357 9.49 -27.03 -20.56
C ASP A 357 8.04 -26.56 -20.48
N VAL A 358 7.57 -26.31 -19.26
CA VAL A 358 6.21 -25.78 -18.99
C VAL A 358 6.02 -24.35 -19.50
N LYS A 359 7.08 -23.63 -19.89
CA LYS A 359 6.99 -22.28 -20.48
C LYS A 359 6.70 -22.28 -21.98
N ASP A 360 6.80 -23.42 -22.65
CA ASP A 360 6.57 -23.52 -24.09
C ASP A 360 5.17 -22.97 -24.46
N PRO A 361 5.09 -21.91 -25.29
CA PRO A 361 3.82 -21.35 -25.75
C PRO A 361 2.92 -22.36 -26.47
N ALA A 362 3.46 -23.39 -27.13
CA ALA A 362 2.67 -24.46 -27.73
C ALA A 362 1.98 -25.31 -26.67
N TRP A 363 2.76 -25.84 -25.72
CA TRP A 363 2.21 -26.63 -24.62
C TRP A 363 1.22 -25.84 -23.75
N ARG A 364 1.49 -24.57 -23.46
CA ARG A 364 0.56 -23.72 -22.70
C ARG A 364 -0.80 -23.54 -23.40
N ARG A 365 -0.84 -23.61 -24.73
CA ARG A 365 -2.08 -23.60 -25.52
C ARG A 365 -2.82 -24.93 -25.43
N GLU A 366 -2.08 -26.03 -25.50
CA GLU A 366 -2.61 -27.39 -25.30
C GLU A 366 -3.20 -27.56 -23.88
N LEU A 367 -2.50 -27.08 -22.85
CA LEU A 367 -3.03 -27.01 -21.48
C LEU A 367 -4.39 -26.29 -21.44
N GLY A 368 -4.53 -25.19 -22.19
CA GLY A 368 -5.80 -24.47 -22.29
C GLY A 368 -6.92 -25.29 -22.93
N GLN A 369 -6.62 -26.09 -23.95
CA GLN A 369 -7.57 -27.01 -24.57
C GLN A 369 -7.95 -28.16 -23.62
N ASN A 370 -6.97 -28.73 -22.91
CA ASN A 370 -7.19 -29.79 -21.93
C ASN A 370 -8.03 -29.31 -20.74
N LEU A 371 -7.79 -28.09 -20.25
CA LEU A 371 -8.61 -27.48 -19.20
C LEU A 371 -10.06 -27.30 -19.63
N LYS A 372 -10.35 -26.87 -20.86
CA LYS A 372 -11.73 -26.76 -21.36
C LYS A 372 -12.49 -28.10 -21.29
N ARG A 373 -11.77 -29.22 -21.43
CA ARG A 373 -12.29 -30.60 -21.36
C ARG A 373 -12.23 -31.21 -19.96
N HIS A 374 -11.80 -30.44 -18.95
CA HIS A 374 -11.66 -30.91 -17.57
C HIS A 374 -12.87 -30.55 -16.70
N GLN A 375 -13.45 -31.53 -16.00
CA GLN A 375 -14.69 -31.39 -15.22
C GLN A 375 -14.66 -30.23 -14.22
N LEU A 376 -13.58 -30.09 -13.44
CA LEU A 376 -13.47 -29.04 -12.42
C LEU A 376 -13.39 -27.62 -13.04
N PHE A 377 -12.78 -27.47 -14.21
CA PHE A 377 -12.71 -26.17 -14.89
C PHE A 377 -14.08 -25.79 -15.47
N VAL A 378 -14.79 -26.74 -16.07
CA VAL A 378 -16.18 -26.53 -16.53
C VAL A 378 -17.08 -26.12 -15.37
N ASN A 379 -16.95 -26.78 -14.21
CA ASN A 379 -17.70 -26.42 -13.00
C ASN A 379 -17.32 -25.03 -12.47
N LEU A 380 -16.03 -24.67 -12.47
CA LEU A 380 -15.55 -23.34 -12.10
C LEU A 380 -16.25 -22.26 -12.93
N ILE A 381 -16.15 -22.35 -14.27
CA ILE A 381 -16.73 -21.33 -15.17
C ILE A 381 -18.26 -21.24 -15.04
N LYS A 382 -18.94 -22.38 -14.90
CA LYS A 382 -20.41 -22.43 -14.69
C LYS A 382 -20.83 -21.78 -13.37
N HIS A 383 -20.03 -21.89 -12.33
CA HIS A 383 -20.35 -21.33 -11.01
C HIS A 383 -20.11 -19.82 -10.98
N LEU A 384 -19.01 -19.33 -11.57
CA LEU A 384 -18.73 -17.89 -11.60
C LEU A 384 -19.72 -17.10 -12.46
N LYS A 385 -20.26 -17.67 -13.55
CA LYS A 385 -21.16 -16.98 -14.50
C LYS A 385 -20.65 -15.61 -14.98
N GLY A 386 -19.33 -15.41 -15.01
CA GLY A 386 -18.68 -14.14 -15.36
C GLY A 386 -18.63 -13.09 -14.24
N GLY A 387 -19.16 -13.40 -13.06
CA GLY A 387 -19.13 -12.56 -11.86
C GLY A 387 -17.93 -12.82 -10.96
N VAL A 388 -18.05 -12.36 -9.72
CA VAL A 388 -17.05 -12.53 -8.65
C VAL A 388 -17.65 -13.41 -7.56
N VAL A 389 -16.88 -14.40 -7.11
CA VAL A 389 -17.32 -15.39 -6.12
C VAL A 389 -16.30 -15.50 -5.00
N ASP A 390 -16.76 -15.68 -3.76
CA ASP A 390 -15.87 -15.98 -2.64
C ASP A 390 -15.30 -17.40 -2.80
N VAL A 391 -13.99 -17.59 -2.59
CA VAL A 391 -13.38 -18.92 -2.72
C VAL A 391 -14.01 -19.95 -1.76
N SER A 392 -14.56 -19.54 -0.61
CA SER A 392 -15.31 -20.42 0.29
C SER A 392 -16.57 -21.02 -0.35
N GLU A 393 -17.30 -20.24 -1.17
CA GLU A 393 -18.45 -20.72 -1.94
C GLU A 393 -18.03 -21.75 -3.00
N LEU A 394 -16.89 -21.51 -3.67
CA LEU A 394 -16.32 -22.47 -4.61
C LEU A 394 -15.91 -23.77 -3.93
N LYS A 395 -15.30 -23.71 -2.74
CA LYS A 395 -14.99 -24.90 -1.95
C LYS A 395 -16.26 -25.70 -1.66
N ALA A 396 -17.30 -25.04 -1.15
CA ALA A 396 -18.59 -25.69 -0.87
C ALA A 396 -19.21 -26.33 -2.12
N ALA A 397 -19.10 -25.69 -3.29
CA ALA A 397 -19.56 -26.25 -4.55
C ALA A 397 -18.74 -27.48 -4.99
N PHE A 398 -17.43 -27.49 -4.71
CA PHE A 398 -16.51 -28.54 -5.15
C PHE A 398 -16.49 -29.76 -4.23
N VAL A 399 -16.86 -29.62 -2.95
CA VAL A 399 -16.97 -30.73 -1.98
C VAL A 399 -17.82 -31.88 -2.53
N ARG A 400 -18.92 -31.58 -3.24
CA ARG A 400 -19.79 -32.62 -3.84
C ARG A 400 -19.07 -33.51 -4.86
N ASN A 401 -18.06 -32.98 -5.54
CA ASN A 401 -17.26 -33.71 -6.51
C ASN A 401 -16.03 -34.41 -5.87
N LEU A 402 -15.75 -34.12 -4.60
CA LEU A 402 -14.57 -34.58 -3.86
C LEU A 402 -14.96 -35.15 -2.47
N PRO A 403 -15.84 -36.17 -2.39
CA PRO A 403 -16.44 -36.61 -1.14
C PRO A 403 -15.46 -37.21 -0.12
N ARG A 404 -14.23 -37.54 -0.53
CA ARG A 404 -13.17 -38.08 0.34
C ARG A 404 -12.18 -37.02 0.81
N ALA A 405 -12.28 -35.78 0.33
CA ALA A 405 -11.36 -34.70 0.68
C ALA A 405 -11.87 -33.92 1.91
N THR A 406 -10.95 -33.47 2.74
CA THR A 406 -11.25 -32.49 3.81
C THR A 406 -11.44 -31.10 3.20
N ASP A 407 -12.08 -30.17 3.93
CA ASP A 407 -12.25 -28.78 3.49
C ASP A 407 -10.93 -28.09 3.11
N GLU A 408 -9.85 -28.41 3.83
CA GLU A 408 -8.50 -27.92 3.54
C GLU A 408 -7.99 -28.47 2.19
N GLN A 409 -8.13 -29.77 1.98
CA GLN A 409 -7.72 -30.44 0.74
C GLN A 409 -8.54 -29.96 -0.46
N VAL A 410 -9.84 -29.72 -0.30
CA VAL A 410 -10.67 -29.09 -1.34
C VAL A 410 -10.13 -27.70 -1.68
N GLY A 411 -9.71 -26.93 -0.67
CA GLY A 411 -9.02 -25.66 -0.88
C GLY A 411 -7.74 -25.80 -1.70
N TRP A 412 -6.91 -26.81 -1.42
CA TRP A 412 -5.69 -27.07 -2.21
C TRP A 412 -6.01 -27.47 -3.66
N VAL A 413 -7.08 -28.22 -3.91
CA VAL A 413 -7.54 -28.55 -5.27
C VAL A 413 -7.98 -27.29 -6.02
N VAL A 414 -8.72 -26.39 -5.36
CA VAL A 414 -9.11 -25.10 -5.97
C VAL A 414 -7.89 -24.24 -6.27
N ASP A 415 -6.94 -24.12 -5.33
CA ASP A 415 -5.69 -23.40 -5.55
C ASP A 415 -4.93 -23.96 -6.75
N ALA A 416 -4.82 -25.30 -6.84
CA ALA A 416 -4.12 -26.00 -7.91
C ALA A 416 -4.79 -25.80 -9.28
N LEU A 417 -6.13 -25.86 -9.34
CA LEU A 417 -6.88 -25.56 -10.56
C LEU A 417 -6.61 -24.12 -11.02
N LEU A 418 -6.67 -23.16 -10.10
CA LEU A 418 -6.41 -21.75 -10.42
C LEU A 418 -4.96 -21.50 -10.88
N VAL A 419 -3.98 -22.26 -10.37
CA VAL A 419 -2.59 -22.23 -10.86
C VAL A 419 -2.51 -22.66 -12.33
N LEU A 420 -3.13 -23.78 -12.69
CA LEU A 420 -3.14 -24.26 -14.08
C LEU A 420 -3.88 -23.30 -15.00
N VAL A 421 -5.00 -22.73 -14.54
CA VAL A 421 -5.77 -21.71 -15.29
C VAL A 421 -4.94 -20.44 -15.52
N ALA A 422 -4.21 -19.96 -14.50
CA ALA A 422 -3.35 -18.78 -14.62
C ALA A 422 -2.20 -18.99 -15.61
N TRP A 423 -1.74 -20.23 -15.75
CA TRP A 423 -0.64 -20.60 -16.64
C TRP A 423 -1.06 -20.80 -18.10
N ALA A 424 -2.31 -21.25 -18.31
CA ALA A 424 -2.83 -21.63 -19.62
C ALA A 424 -2.98 -20.45 -20.60
N ARG A 425 -2.75 -20.73 -21.89
CA ARG A 425 -2.87 -19.78 -22.99
C ARG A 425 -3.86 -20.27 -24.04
N ARG A 426 -4.24 -19.39 -24.96
CA ARG A 426 -5.03 -19.69 -26.17
C ARG A 426 -4.29 -19.20 -27.42
N GLU A 427 -4.94 -19.27 -28.57
CA GLU A 427 -4.37 -18.80 -29.84
C GLU A 427 -3.84 -17.35 -29.75
N GLY A 428 -2.77 -17.06 -30.48
CA GLY A 428 -2.05 -15.79 -30.39
C GLY A 428 -1.30 -15.57 -29.07
N ASN A 429 -1.09 -16.63 -28.28
CA ASN A 429 -0.43 -16.59 -26.95
C ASN A 429 -1.16 -15.68 -25.94
N GLN A 430 -2.46 -15.47 -26.13
CA GLN A 430 -3.30 -14.72 -25.21
C GLN A 430 -3.62 -15.58 -23.97
N PRO A 431 -3.91 -14.99 -22.80
CA PRO A 431 -4.44 -15.74 -21.66
C PRO A 431 -5.68 -16.54 -22.04
N LEU A 432 -5.82 -17.74 -21.48
CA LEU A 432 -7.02 -18.57 -21.66
C LEU A 432 -8.28 -17.82 -21.19
N VAL A 433 -8.19 -17.22 -20.00
CA VAL A 433 -9.18 -16.35 -19.35
C VAL A 433 -8.41 -15.31 -18.53
N THR A 434 -9.03 -14.17 -18.21
CA THR A 434 -8.44 -13.26 -17.21
C THR A 434 -8.79 -13.75 -15.82
N LEU A 435 -7.79 -13.91 -14.95
CA LEU A 435 -7.96 -14.36 -13.57
C LEU A 435 -7.54 -13.25 -12.60
N ARG A 436 -8.46 -12.82 -11.74
CA ARG A 436 -8.20 -11.84 -10.68
C ARG A 436 -8.56 -12.40 -9.32
N MET A 437 -7.63 -12.28 -8.38
CA MET A 437 -7.88 -12.51 -6.96
C MET A 437 -7.99 -11.18 -6.22
N GLN A 438 -8.94 -11.07 -5.29
CA GLN A 438 -9.15 -9.86 -4.51
C GLN A 438 -9.18 -10.18 -3.01
N LEU A 439 -8.46 -9.39 -2.22
CA LEU A 439 -8.39 -9.53 -0.76
C LEU A 439 -8.74 -8.19 -0.09
N TRP A 440 -9.52 -8.23 0.98
CA TRP A 440 -9.92 -7.04 1.73
C TRP A 440 -9.42 -7.11 3.15
N VAL A 441 -8.74 -6.07 3.61
CA VAL A 441 -8.11 -6.01 4.94
C VAL A 441 -8.58 -4.74 5.65
N ARG A 442 -9.08 -4.89 6.87
CA ARG A 442 -9.49 -3.76 7.70
C ARG A 442 -8.35 -3.25 8.55
N GLU A 443 -8.25 -1.93 8.71
CA GLU A 443 -7.37 -1.32 9.69
C GLU A 443 -7.74 -1.73 11.12
N LEU A 444 -6.74 -2.14 11.90
CA LEU A 444 -6.90 -2.52 13.31
C LEU A 444 -6.66 -1.31 14.21
N ARG A 445 -7.49 -0.27 14.06
CA ARG A 445 -7.39 0.97 14.83
C ARG A 445 -8.33 0.96 16.03
N ARG A 446 -7.87 1.52 17.16
CA ARG A 446 -8.64 1.66 18.40
C ARG A 446 -9.22 0.33 18.87
N MET A 447 -8.38 -0.71 18.85
CA MET A 447 -8.75 -2.03 19.33
C MET A 447 -8.95 -2.03 20.84
N VAL A 448 -10.02 -2.67 21.28
CA VAL A 448 -10.42 -2.79 22.68
C VAL A 448 -10.61 -4.25 23.06
N GLY A 449 -10.34 -4.59 24.32
CA GLY A 449 -10.63 -5.91 24.88
C GLY A 449 -11.75 -5.81 25.90
N LYS A 450 -12.64 -6.81 25.93
CA LYS A 450 -13.62 -6.97 27.00
C LYS A 450 -12.91 -7.21 28.33
N LEU A 451 -13.37 -6.57 29.39
CA LEU A 451 -12.96 -6.86 30.75
C LEU A 451 -13.73 -8.10 31.22
N SER A 452 -13.04 -9.21 31.49
CA SER A 452 -13.63 -10.46 31.97
C SER A 452 -12.69 -11.13 32.98
N SER A 453 -13.25 -11.92 33.90
CA SER A 453 -12.47 -12.80 34.78
C SER A 453 -11.97 -14.07 34.07
N GLN A 454 -12.56 -14.40 32.91
CA GLN A 454 -12.21 -15.53 32.06
C GLN A 454 -11.38 -15.09 30.86
N ALA A 455 -10.24 -15.75 30.64
CA ALA A 455 -9.26 -15.36 29.61
C ALA A 455 -9.81 -15.52 28.18
N GLU A 456 -10.60 -16.56 27.96
CA GLU A 456 -11.25 -16.90 26.70
C GLU A 456 -12.30 -15.88 26.26
N GLU A 457 -12.94 -15.18 27.21
CA GLU A 457 -13.92 -14.13 26.95
C GLU A 457 -13.29 -12.77 26.64
N VAL A 458 -11.99 -12.61 26.90
CA VAL A 458 -11.25 -11.44 26.43
C VAL A 458 -11.06 -11.58 24.93
N VAL A 459 -11.96 -10.93 24.19
CA VAL A 459 -11.95 -10.87 22.72
C VAL A 459 -11.57 -9.46 22.28
N LEU A 460 -10.62 -9.37 21.35
CA LEU A 460 -10.22 -8.11 20.75
C LEU A 460 -11.24 -7.69 19.69
N ARG A 461 -11.76 -6.46 19.79
CA ARG A 461 -12.72 -5.89 18.83
C ARG A 461 -12.33 -4.47 18.47
N SER A 462 -12.77 -3.99 17.32
CA SER A 462 -12.75 -2.57 17.05
C SER A 462 -13.81 -1.88 17.92
N GLU A 463 -13.50 -0.67 18.40
CA GLU A 463 -14.51 0.17 19.07
C GLU A 463 -15.77 0.39 18.22
N ARG A 464 -15.61 0.44 16.89
CA ARG A 464 -16.72 0.67 15.95
C ARG A 464 -17.69 -0.50 15.86
N ASP A 465 -17.28 -1.69 16.29
CA ASP A 465 -18.10 -2.91 16.24
C ASP A 465 -18.81 -3.18 17.58
N LEU A 466 -18.62 -2.30 18.57
CA LEU A 466 -19.29 -2.45 19.85
C LEU A 466 -20.78 -2.14 19.69
N PRO A 467 -21.68 -2.99 20.22
CA PRO A 467 -23.11 -2.70 20.22
C PRO A 467 -23.42 -1.46 21.08
N ALA A 468 -24.55 -0.80 20.78
CA ALA A 468 -25.02 0.37 21.52
C ALA A 468 -25.29 0.03 23.00
N GLU A 469 -25.97 -1.11 23.23
CA GLU A 469 -26.06 -1.74 24.55
C GLU A 469 -24.91 -2.73 24.72
N ARG A 470 -23.96 -2.38 25.59
CA ARG A 470 -22.76 -3.18 25.82
C ARG A 470 -23.03 -4.24 26.88
N ASP A 471 -22.56 -5.45 26.63
CA ASP A 471 -22.59 -6.60 27.54
C ASP A 471 -21.46 -6.59 28.59
N GLY A 472 -20.89 -5.40 28.87
CA GLY A 472 -19.79 -5.23 29.81
C GLY A 472 -18.90 -4.02 29.48
N VAL A 473 -17.73 -3.98 30.14
CA VAL A 473 -16.74 -2.93 29.96
C VAL A 473 -15.71 -3.32 28.90
N TYR A 474 -15.52 -2.46 27.90
CA TYR A 474 -14.50 -2.60 26.86
C TYR A 474 -13.49 -1.46 26.98
N LEU A 475 -12.20 -1.80 27.02
CA LEU A 475 -11.12 -0.84 27.25
C LEU A 475 -9.98 -1.04 26.26
N PRO A 476 -9.24 0.02 25.89
CA PRO A 476 -8.08 -0.12 25.02
C PRO A 476 -7.01 -1.00 25.66
N MET A 477 -6.39 -1.84 24.83
CA MET A 477 -5.34 -2.77 25.26
C MET A 477 -3.96 -2.14 25.07
N VAL A 478 -3.09 -2.32 26.06
CA VAL A 478 -1.68 -1.91 26.01
C VAL A 478 -0.77 -3.12 26.20
N GLN A 479 0.30 -3.21 25.42
CA GLN A 479 1.25 -4.31 25.44
C GLN A 479 2.69 -3.79 25.55
N CYS A 480 3.55 -4.52 26.25
CA CYS A 480 4.99 -4.26 26.21
C CYS A 480 5.63 -4.86 24.93
N SER A 481 6.40 -4.06 24.19
CA SER A 481 7.11 -4.49 22.97
C SER A 481 8.21 -5.53 23.23
N GLN A 482 8.70 -5.62 24.48
CA GLN A 482 9.81 -6.49 24.90
C GLN A 482 9.28 -7.82 25.45
N CYS A 483 8.55 -7.79 26.57
CA CYS A 483 8.08 -9.00 27.27
C CYS A 483 6.62 -9.37 26.98
N ARG A 484 5.90 -8.61 26.14
CA ARG A 484 4.53 -8.87 25.67
C ARG A 484 3.44 -9.04 26.72
N THR A 485 3.73 -8.74 27.99
CA THR A 485 2.69 -8.63 29.00
C THR A 485 1.67 -7.58 28.56
N THR A 486 0.41 -7.99 28.53
CA THR A 486 -0.68 -7.19 27.99
C THR A 486 -1.68 -6.84 29.10
N GLY A 487 -2.22 -5.63 29.07
CA GLY A 487 -3.22 -5.15 30.01
C GLY A 487 -4.15 -4.13 29.38
N TRP A 488 -4.89 -3.42 30.22
CA TRP A 488 -5.85 -2.40 29.80
C TRP A 488 -5.41 -1.01 30.25
N ILE A 489 -5.90 0.00 29.53
CA ILE A 489 -5.84 1.39 29.96
C ILE A 489 -7.23 1.99 30.12
N SER A 490 -7.36 2.92 31.06
CA SER A 490 -8.54 3.73 31.28
C SER A 490 -8.13 5.07 31.88
N ARG A 491 -9.09 5.83 32.38
CA ARG A 491 -8.91 7.04 33.17
C ARG A 491 -9.65 6.85 34.50
N LEU A 492 -8.99 7.12 35.61
CA LEU A 492 -9.68 7.16 36.90
C LEU A 492 -10.47 8.48 37.01
N VAL A 493 -11.77 8.40 37.25
CA VAL A 493 -12.61 9.59 37.39
C VAL A 493 -12.36 10.22 38.75
N GLN A 494 -11.91 11.49 38.77
CA GLN A 494 -11.59 12.22 39.99
C GLN A 494 -12.71 12.15 41.02
N GLY A 495 -12.34 11.88 42.28
CA GLY A 495 -13.29 11.77 43.40
C GLY A 495 -14.10 10.46 43.44
N THR A 496 -13.84 9.50 42.53
CA THR A 496 -14.57 8.23 42.48
C THR A 496 -13.63 7.03 42.32
N ASN A 497 -14.13 5.82 42.59
CA ASN A 497 -13.44 4.56 42.30
C ASN A 497 -13.81 3.98 40.92
N LYS A 498 -14.39 4.79 40.02
CA LYS A 498 -14.90 4.34 38.74
C LYS A 498 -13.91 4.60 37.61
N LEU A 499 -13.68 3.58 36.79
CA LEU A 499 -12.97 3.71 35.52
C LEU A 499 -13.86 4.37 34.47
N SER A 500 -13.29 5.28 33.67
CA SER A 500 -13.99 5.81 32.50
C SER A 500 -14.13 4.72 31.44
N THR A 501 -15.32 4.60 30.87
CA THR A 501 -15.63 3.73 29.72
C THR A 501 -15.72 4.52 28.41
N LYS A 502 -15.51 5.84 28.47
CA LYS A 502 -15.51 6.74 27.32
C LYS A 502 -14.13 6.77 26.67
N LEU A 503 -14.02 6.11 25.52
CA LEU A 503 -12.74 5.81 24.88
C LEU A 503 -11.97 7.08 24.46
N ASP A 504 -12.64 8.13 24.00
CA ASP A 504 -11.97 9.39 23.65
C ASP A 504 -11.32 10.08 24.86
N GLU A 505 -11.96 10.03 26.03
CA GLU A 505 -11.36 10.54 27.27
C GLU A 505 -10.11 9.73 27.64
N ILE A 506 -10.17 8.41 27.48
CA ILE A 506 -9.06 7.49 27.80
C ILE A 506 -7.86 7.78 26.88
N TYR A 507 -8.06 7.79 25.56
CA TYR A 507 -6.98 8.04 24.60
C TYR A 507 -6.36 9.43 24.79
N ASN A 508 -7.17 10.48 24.97
CA ASN A 508 -6.65 11.83 25.21
C ASN A 508 -5.82 11.91 26.49
N THR A 509 -6.25 11.24 27.56
CA THR A 509 -5.52 11.20 28.84
C THR A 509 -4.19 10.45 28.70
N TRP A 510 -4.19 9.31 28.00
CA TRP A 510 -3.00 8.50 27.74
C TRP A 510 -1.97 9.26 26.89
N PHE A 511 -2.35 9.77 25.71
CA PHE A 511 -1.40 10.43 24.82
C PHE A 511 -0.90 11.78 25.36
N SER A 512 -1.69 12.46 26.19
CA SER A 512 -1.25 13.68 26.89
C SER A 512 -0.37 13.39 28.11
N ALA A 513 -0.04 12.13 28.38
CA ALA A 513 0.74 11.69 29.52
C ALA A 513 0.18 12.13 30.89
N ARG A 514 -1.15 12.30 31.00
CA ARG A 514 -1.80 12.82 32.20
C ARG A 514 -1.72 11.84 33.39
N PRO A 515 -1.64 12.33 34.64
CA PRO A 515 -1.50 11.49 35.84
C PRO A 515 -2.75 10.64 36.15
N GLU A 516 -3.93 11.01 35.63
CA GLU A 516 -5.19 10.27 35.81
C GLU A 516 -5.30 9.02 34.92
N ALA A 517 -4.33 8.78 34.03
CA ALA A 517 -4.28 7.57 33.24
C ALA A 517 -4.15 6.35 34.16
N ALA A 518 -5.14 5.46 34.11
CA ALA A 518 -5.14 4.21 34.84
C ALA A 518 -4.64 3.10 33.93
N ARG A 519 -3.57 2.42 34.32
CA ARG A 519 -3.06 1.22 33.64
C ARG A 519 -3.11 0.04 34.58
N PHE A 520 -3.67 -1.07 34.12
CA PHE A 520 -3.81 -2.26 34.94
C PHE A 520 -3.75 -3.55 34.13
N TYR A 521 -3.41 -4.62 34.82
CA TYR A 521 -3.15 -5.95 34.28
C TYR A 521 -3.92 -6.96 35.12
N ALA A 522 -4.31 -8.11 34.56
CA ALA A 522 -4.80 -9.19 35.40
C ALA A 522 -3.71 -9.54 36.43
N ALA A 523 -4.09 -9.79 37.69
CA ALA A 523 -3.12 -10.08 38.75
C ALA A 523 -2.23 -11.30 38.40
N LYS A 524 -2.81 -12.30 37.72
CA LYS A 524 -2.09 -13.45 37.17
C LYS A 524 -1.01 -13.11 36.12
N SER A 525 -1.13 -11.97 35.44
CA SER A 525 -0.16 -11.50 34.44
C SER A 525 1.04 -10.77 35.05
N VAL A 526 0.95 -10.32 36.32
CA VAL A 526 2.00 -9.57 37.02
C VAL A 526 2.10 -10.08 38.47
N ARG A 527 2.95 -11.08 38.72
CA ARG A 527 3.13 -11.61 40.08
C ARG A 527 4.02 -10.72 40.96
N HIS A 528 5.07 -10.14 40.39
CA HIS A 528 5.95 -9.18 41.07
C HIS A 528 6.23 -7.99 40.14
N SER A 529 5.94 -6.77 40.60
CA SER A 529 5.98 -5.58 39.76
C SER A 529 7.29 -4.80 39.86
N HIS A 530 7.81 -4.33 38.73
CA HIS A 530 8.94 -3.39 38.64
C HIS A 530 8.56 -1.92 38.85
N VAL A 531 7.28 -1.64 39.07
CA VAL A 531 6.74 -0.30 39.31
C VAL A 531 5.80 -0.33 40.50
N GLU A 532 5.69 0.80 41.20
CA GLU A 532 4.70 0.96 42.26
C GLU A 532 3.29 0.77 41.71
N GLY A 533 2.50 0.00 42.45
CA GLY A 533 1.11 -0.30 42.14
C GLY A 533 0.43 -1.03 43.29
N ILE A 534 -0.85 -1.33 43.10
CA ILE A 534 -1.70 -1.96 44.11
C ILE A 534 -2.55 -3.07 43.48
N ASN A 535 -2.72 -4.17 44.21
CA ASN A 535 -3.68 -5.21 43.85
C ASN A 535 -5.09 -4.78 44.29
N GLN A 536 -6.06 -4.89 43.39
CA GLN A 536 -7.46 -4.52 43.61
C GLN A 536 -8.37 -5.38 42.74
N HIS A 537 -9.68 -5.28 42.96
CA HIS A 537 -10.70 -5.88 42.13
C HIS A 537 -11.37 -4.83 41.25
N VAL A 538 -11.65 -5.17 40.00
CA VAL A 538 -12.44 -4.35 39.07
C VAL A 538 -13.70 -5.09 38.65
N CYS A 539 -14.85 -4.43 38.75
CA CYS A 539 -16.10 -4.99 38.27
C CYS A 539 -16.13 -5.03 36.74
N VAL A 540 -16.33 -6.22 36.16
CA VAL A 540 -16.39 -6.44 34.71
C VAL A 540 -17.60 -5.75 34.06
N ALA A 541 -18.69 -5.56 34.82
CA ALA A 541 -19.93 -4.98 34.33
C ALA A 541 -19.92 -3.44 34.33
N CYS A 542 -19.34 -2.79 35.34
CA CYS A 542 -19.44 -1.32 35.51
C CYS A 542 -18.11 -0.58 35.66
N GLY A 543 -16.99 -1.29 35.77
CA GLY A 543 -15.65 -0.71 35.89
C GLY A 543 -15.33 -0.08 37.25
N ASN A 544 -16.11 -0.40 38.29
CA ASN A 544 -15.84 0.07 39.65
C ASN A 544 -14.68 -0.71 40.28
N LEU A 545 -13.74 0.01 40.92
CA LEU A 545 -12.62 -0.54 41.66
C LEU A 545 -12.99 -0.73 43.14
N GLN A 546 -12.57 -1.84 43.73
CA GLN A 546 -12.72 -2.11 45.17
C GLN A 546 -11.60 -2.99 45.71
N GLN A 547 -11.43 -2.97 47.04
CA GLN A 547 -10.43 -3.81 47.71
C GLN A 547 -10.98 -5.21 48.05
N GLY A 548 -12.22 -5.30 48.52
CA GLY A 548 -12.82 -6.55 48.99
C GLY A 548 -13.30 -7.48 47.88
N GLU A 549 -13.24 -8.78 48.17
CA GLU A 549 -13.85 -9.86 47.39
C GLU A 549 -15.39 -9.87 47.54
N GLY A 550 -16.10 -10.48 46.60
CA GLY A 550 -17.57 -10.56 46.59
C GLY A 550 -18.23 -9.74 45.48
N GLY A 551 -19.48 -9.32 45.68
CA GLY A 551 -20.21 -8.52 44.69
C GLY A 551 -19.68 -7.09 44.55
N CYS A 552 -19.91 -6.50 43.39
CA CYS A 552 -19.57 -5.11 43.11
C CYS A 552 -20.37 -4.15 44.01
N LEU A 553 -19.66 -3.33 44.78
CA LEU A 553 -20.26 -2.36 45.70
C LEU A 553 -21.06 -1.24 45.01
N ALA A 554 -20.84 -1.03 43.71
CA ALA A 554 -21.51 0.02 42.94
C ALA A 554 -22.75 -0.46 42.17
N CYS A 555 -22.73 -1.67 41.59
CA CYS A 555 -23.82 -2.17 40.74
C CYS A 555 -24.40 -3.53 41.17
N GLY A 556 -23.87 -4.16 42.23
CA GLY A 556 -24.33 -5.48 42.69
C GLY A 556 -23.93 -6.66 41.80
N GLY A 557 -23.19 -6.43 40.71
CA GLY A 557 -22.69 -7.48 39.82
C GLY A 557 -21.78 -8.47 40.57
N GLN A 558 -21.91 -9.76 40.27
CA GLN A 558 -21.24 -10.83 41.03
C GLN A 558 -19.80 -11.12 40.55
N GLU A 559 -19.42 -10.62 39.38
CA GLU A 559 -18.13 -10.93 38.77
C GLU A 559 -17.16 -9.75 38.90
N LEU A 560 -16.01 -10.03 39.51
CA LEU A 560 -14.89 -9.10 39.68
C LEU A 560 -13.61 -9.75 39.13
N LEU A 561 -12.84 -8.99 38.35
CA LEU A 561 -11.50 -9.39 37.92
C LEU A 561 -10.47 -8.86 38.92
N GLU A 562 -9.62 -9.74 39.42
CA GLU A 562 -8.45 -9.37 40.22
C GLU A 562 -7.37 -8.74 39.31
N ILE A 563 -6.94 -7.52 39.63
CA ILE A 563 -6.01 -6.74 38.82
C ILE A 563 -4.85 -6.17 39.65
N PHE A 564 -3.70 -6.00 38.99
CA PHE A 564 -2.62 -5.14 39.44
C PHE A 564 -2.72 -3.78 38.74
N ARG A 565 -2.96 -2.70 39.50
CA ARG A 565 -3.05 -1.33 38.98
C ARG A 565 -1.76 -0.56 39.28
N VAL A 566 -1.15 0.00 38.23
CA VAL A 566 0.05 0.84 38.37
C VAL A 566 -0.32 2.20 38.96
N THR A 567 0.42 2.63 39.98
CA THR A 567 0.28 3.96 40.62
C THR A 567 1.51 4.84 40.42
N ALA A 568 2.60 4.30 39.88
CA ALA A 568 3.83 5.05 39.62
C ALA A 568 3.62 6.27 38.70
N GLN A 569 4.13 7.41 39.15
CA GLN A 569 4.13 8.69 38.42
C GLN A 569 5.55 9.27 38.36
N ARG A 570 5.80 10.15 37.40
CA ARG A 570 7.07 10.86 37.23
C ARG A 570 6.86 12.36 37.23
N SER A 571 7.67 13.06 38.00
CA SER A 571 7.80 14.52 37.91
C SER A 571 8.97 14.88 37.01
N GLN A 572 8.73 15.75 36.02
CA GLN A 572 9.78 16.35 35.21
C GLN A 572 9.73 17.87 35.39
N THR A 573 10.86 18.48 35.71
CA THR A 573 10.99 19.93 35.79
C THR A 573 11.50 20.47 34.46
N SER A 574 10.78 21.42 33.86
CA SER A 574 11.21 22.14 32.65
C SER A 574 11.13 23.63 32.94
N GLY A 575 12.29 24.29 33.07
CA GLY A 575 12.37 25.66 33.59
C GLY A 575 11.93 25.72 35.06
N MET A 576 10.95 26.58 35.37
CA MET A 576 10.36 26.69 36.72
C MET A 576 9.10 25.81 36.92
N ALA A 577 8.59 25.16 35.87
CA ALA A 577 7.36 24.37 35.94
C ALA A 577 7.65 22.89 36.18
N GLN A 578 6.95 22.29 37.14
CA GLN A 578 6.97 20.84 37.42
C GLN A 578 5.76 20.18 36.77
N PHE A 579 6.01 19.20 35.91
CA PHE A 579 4.97 18.42 35.23
C PHE A 579 4.95 17.00 35.79
N THR A 580 3.81 16.58 36.35
CA THR A 580 3.59 15.18 36.75
C THR A 580 2.96 14.40 35.60
N ARG A 581 3.56 13.28 35.24
CA ARG A 581 3.12 12.38 34.17
C ARG A 581 2.99 10.95 34.70
N HIS A 582 2.15 10.12 34.08
CA HIS A 582 2.13 8.70 34.44
C HIS A 582 3.44 8.00 34.01
N ASP A 583 3.85 6.95 34.73
CA ASP A 583 5.06 6.19 34.38
C ASP A 583 4.79 5.15 33.27
N ASN A 584 5.50 5.23 32.15
CA ASN A 584 5.46 4.28 31.02
C ASN A 584 6.43 3.09 31.11
N THR A 585 6.76 2.68 32.33
CA THR A 585 7.56 1.49 32.61
C THR A 585 6.66 0.25 32.67
N CYS A 586 7.03 -0.82 31.97
CA CYS A 586 6.34 -2.09 32.04
C CYS A 586 6.44 -2.67 33.46
N PRO A 587 5.34 -3.08 34.12
CA PRO A 587 5.41 -3.69 35.44
C PRO A 587 6.04 -5.08 35.42
N ALA A 588 5.99 -5.81 34.30
CA ALA A 588 6.46 -7.20 34.24
C ALA A 588 7.95 -7.36 33.88
N CYS A 589 8.53 -6.49 33.03
CA CYS A 589 9.97 -6.56 32.71
C CYS A 589 10.77 -5.31 33.10
N GLY A 590 10.11 -4.21 33.51
CA GLY A 590 10.78 -2.98 33.94
C GLY A 590 11.32 -2.10 32.80
N GLU A 591 11.06 -2.47 31.55
CA GLU A 591 11.46 -1.70 30.37
C GLU A 591 10.66 -0.39 30.24
N ARG A 592 11.35 0.67 29.84
CA ARG A 592 10.81 2.04 29.83
C ARG A 592 10.44 2.47 28.42
N ASN A 593 9.30 3.13 28.26
CA ASN A 593 8.82 3.68 26.97
C ASN A 593 8.64 2.60 25.89
N GLU A 594 8.40 1.36 26.30
CA GLU A 594 8.21 0.21 25.40
C GLU A 594 6.75 -0.27 25.41
N LEU A 595 5.81 0.59 25.78
CA LEU A 595 4.38 0.29 25.79
C LEU A 595 3.72 0.77 24.51
N LEU A 596 3.01 -0.13 23.83
CA LEU A 596 2.27 0.14 22.60
C LEU A 596 0.80 -0.22 22.77
N LEU A 597 -0.08 0.56 22.16
CA LEU A 597 -1.49 0.19 22.03
C LEU A 597 -1.62 -0.89 20.96
N LEU A 598 -2.41 -1.93 21.23
CA LEU A 598 -2.64 -2.98 20.26
C LEU A 598 -3.38 -2.43 19.04
N GLY A 599 -2.83 -2.69 17.86
CA GLY A 599 -3.40 -2.25 16.59
C GLY A 599 -2.38 -2.14 15.47
N ALA A 600 -2.89 -2.06 14.24
CA ALA A 600 -2.09 -1.96 13.03
C ALA A 600 -2.80 -1.03 12.03
N ARG A 601 -2.13 0.08 11.69
CA ARG A 601 -2.66 1.06 10.73
C ARG A 601 -2.56 0.58 9.29
N THR A 602 -3.33 1.19 8.38
CA THR A 602 -3.33 0.85 6.94
C THR A 602 -1.94 0.90 6.33
N ALA A 603 -1.11 1.89 6.65
CA ALA A 603 0.28 1.95 6.17
C ALA A 603 1.12 0.76 6.64
N THR A 604 0.95 0.31 7.90
CA THR A 604 1.67 -0.86 8.42
C THR A 604 1.18 -2.13 7.73
N LEU A 605 -0.13 -2.35 7.62
CA LEU A 605 -0.71 -3.52 6.95
C LEU A 605 -0.35 -3.55 5.46
N GLY A 606 -0.43 -2.40 4.76
CA GLY A 606 0.00 -2.26 3.37
C GLY A 606 1.47 -2.60 3.16
N SER A 607 2.35 -2.22 4.09
CA SER A 607 3.77 -2.63 4.01
C SER A 607 3.94 -4.15 4.10
N GLN A 608 3.06 -4.86 4.83
CA GLN A 608 3.09 -6.32 4.92
C GLN A 608 2.56 -6.99 3.65
N VAL A 609 1.53 -6.40 3.02
CA VAL A 609 1.05 -6.84 1.71
C VAL A 609 2.18 -6.72 0.68
N VAL A 610 2.82 -5.55 0.59
CA VAL A 610 3.96 -5.32 -0.31
C VAL A 610 5.09 -6.30 -0.02
N GLU A 611 5.44 -6.50 1.25
CA GLU A 611 6.50 -7.43 1.64
C GLU A 611 6.21 -8.86 1.22
N ALA A 612 4.99 -9.36 1.48
CA ALA A 612 4.58 -10.70 1.08
C ALA A 612 4.61 -10.86 -0.44
N THR A 613 4.16 -9.84 -1.18
CA THR A 613 4.19 -9.81 -2.65
C THR A 613 5.60 -9.84 -3.24
N TRP A 614 6.55 -9.14 -2.62
CA TRP A 614 7.95 -9.14 -3.07
C TRP A 614 8.69 -10.42 -2.70
N ALA A 615 8.46 -10.94 -1.50
CA ALA A 615 9.13 -12.16 -1.05
C ALA A 615 8.61 -13.42 -1.77
N SER A 616 7.44 -13.37 -2.43
CA SER A 616 6.81 -14.54 -3.04
C SER A 616 7.56 -15.04 -4.27
N VAL A 617 7.90 -16.32 -4.28
CA VAL A 617 8.42 -17.01 -5.48
C VAL A 617 7.35 -17.14 -6.57
N PHE A 618 6.07 -17.06 -6.19
CA PHE A 618 4.94 -17.12 -7.09
C PHE A 618 4.57 -15.79 -7.75
N ASN A 619 5.33 -14.74 -7.46
CA ASN A 619 5.23 -13.45 -8.15
C ASN A 619 6.53 -13.14 -8.91
N ASP A 620 6.47 -13.31 -10.22
CA ASP A 620 7.50 -12.98 -11.22
C ASP A 620 7.44 -11.50 -11.64
N ASP A 621 6.29 -10.84 -11.52
CA ASP A 621 6.14 -9.39 -11.76
C ASP A 621 6.25 -8.60 -10.45
N LYS A 622 7.47 -8.18 -10.11
CA LYS A 622 7.76 -7.37 -8.92
C LYS A 622 7.41 -5.90 -9.11
N LYS A 623 6.20 -5.60 -9.62
CA LYS A 623 5.66 -4.25 -9.76
C LYS A 623 4.32 -4.10 -9.05
N LEU A 624 4.09 -2.94 -8.43
CA LEU A 624 2.84 -2.63 -7.74
C LEU A 624 2.46 -1.15 -7.84
N ILE A 625 1.17 -0.86 -8.00
CA ILE A 625 0.63 0.49 -7.80
C ILE A 625 -0.18 0.52 -6.50
N ALA A 626 0.16 1.46 -5.62
CA ALA A 626 -0.52 1.71 -4.37
C ALA A 626 -1.34 3.00 -4.46
N PHE A 627 -2.65 2.88 -4.65
CA PHE A 627 -3.56 4.01 -4.73
C PHE A 627 -3.83 4.62 -3.35
N SER A 628 -3.69 5.94 -3.27
CA SER A 628 -3.93 6.76 -2.08
C SER A 628 -4.85 7.92 -2.45
N ASP A 629 -5.75 8.34 -1.55
CA ASP A 629 -6.72 9.39 -1.89
C ASP A 629 -6.16 10.82 -1.71
N SER A 630 -5.01 11.00 -1.05
CA SER A 630 -4.35 12.30 -0.90
C SER A 630 -2.90 12.28 -1.39
N VAL A 631 -2.40 13.46 -1.78
CA VAL A 631 -1.01 13.65 -2.20
C VAL A 631 -0.05 13.42 -1.04
N GLN A 632 -0.42 13.87 0.16
CA GLN A 632 0.38 13.69 1.38
C GLN A 632 0.51 12.21 1.73
N ASP A 633 -0.58 11.43 1.61
CA ASP A 633 -0.55 9.99 1.85
C ASP A 633 0.30 9.26 0.82
N ALA A 634 0.21 9.64 -0.46
CA ALA A 634 1.03 9.05 -1.52
C ALA A 634 2.53 9.27 -1.26
N ALA A 635 2.92 10.51 -0.94
CA ALA A 635 4.29 10.86 -0.58
C ALA A 635 4.80 10.07 0.63
N HIS A 636 4.00 10.06 1.71
CA HIS A 636 4.32 9.35 2.94
C HIS A 636 4.44 7.83 2.70
N ARG A 637 3.48 7.22 1.98
CA ARG A 637 3.46 5.77 1.71
C ARG A 637 4.62 5.32 0.83
N ALA A 638 5.02 6.12 -0.16
CA ALA A 638 6.22 5.81 -0.96
C ALA A 638 7.46 5.65 -0.05
N GLY A 639 7.76 6.67 0.76
CA GLY A 639 8.88 6.62 1.71
C GLY A 639 8.72 5.50 2.76
N PHE A 640 7.52 5.35 3.31
CA PHE A 640 7.22 4.38 4.36
C PHE A 640 7.36 2.93 3.86
N PHE A 641 6.80 2.57 2.71
CA PHE A 641 6.91 1.22 2.15
C PHE A 641 8.34 0.87 1.80
N GLY A 642 9.09 1.77 1.14
CA GLY A 642 10.50 1.55 0.82
C GLY A 642 11.38 1.37 2.07
N ALA A 643 11.12 2.14 3.13
CA ALA A 643 11.88 2.02 4.38
C ALA A 643 11.48 0.78 5.20
N ARG A 644 10.19 0.49 5.33
CA ARG A 644 9.67 -0.56 6.22
C ARG A 644 9.99 -1.97 5.73
N THR A 645 10.06 -2.17 4.41
CA THR A 645 10.37 -3.46 3.77
C THR A 645 11.87 -3.77 3.68
N TYR A 646 12.75 -2.80 3.97
CA TYR A 646 14.21 -2.95 3.86
C TYR A 646 14.77 -4.11 4.69
N LEU A 647 14.41 -4.16 5.98
CA LEU A 647 14.93 -5.18 6.89
C LEU A 647 14.46 -6.59 6.53
N ASN A 648 13.33 -6.71 5.81
CA ASN A 648 12.91 -8.01 5.29
C ASN A 648 13.95 -8.54 4.28
N ASN A 649 14.35 -7.72 3.30
CA ASN A 649 15.36 -8.12 2.30
C ASN A 649 16.69 -8.51 2.96
N VAL A 650 17.11 -7.74 3.97
CA VAL A 650 18.31 -8.04 4.75
C VAL A 650 18.19 -9.38 5.50
N ARG A 651 17.06 -9.64 6.16
CA ARG A 651 16.84 -10.89 6.90
C ARG A 651 16.77 -12.11 5.99
N MET A 652 16.13 -11.99 4.83
CA MET A 652 16.12 -13.05 3.81
C MET A 652 17.53 -13.37 3.36
N ALA A 653 18.34 -12.36 3.06
CA ALA A 653 19.73 -12.56 2.62
C ALA A 653 20.58 -13.22 3.73
N LEU A 654 20.45 -12.76 4.98
CA LEU A 654 21.17 -13.37 6.11
C LEU A 654 20.72 -14.80 6.38
N ALA A 655 19.42 -15.11 6.29
CA ALA A 655 18.90 -16.45 6.46
C ALA A 655 19.44 -17.41 5.38
N GLN A 656 19.45 -16.97 4.11
CA GLN A 656 20.00 -17.75 2.99
C GLN A 656 21.51 -17.96 3.12
N VAL A 657 22.27 -16.94 3.54
CA VAL A 657 23.71 -17.11 3.83
C VAL A 657 23.95 -18.08 4.98
N MET A 658 23.09 -18.07 6.02
CA MET A 658 23.19 -19.07 7.09
C MET A 658 23.01 -20.49 6.53
N ASP A 659 22.08 -20.70 5.61
CA ASP A 659 21.88 -22.00 4.95
C ASP A 659 23.05 -22.40 4.05
N GLU A 660 23.73 -21.43 3.42
CA GLU A 660 24.92 -21.68 2.59
C GLU A 660 26.14 -22.12 3.41
N VAL A 661 26.37 -21.52 4.59
CA VAL A 661 27.68 -21.62 5.27
C VAL A 661 27.67 -22.32 6.63
N VAL A 662 26.51 -22.43 7.29
CA VAL A 662 26.41 -22.94 8.67
C VAL A 662 26.00 -24.42 8.68
N VAL A 663 26.97 -25.31 8.91
CA VAL A 663 26.81 -26.78 8.92
C VAL A 663 26.84 -27.34 10.36
N GLY A 664 26.65 -26.48 11.36
CA GLY A 664 26.73 -26.80 12.79
C GLY A 664 26.99 -25.54 13.64
N PRO A 665 27.24 -25.68 14.95
CA PRO A 665 27.63 -24.56 15.80
C PRO A 665 28.86 -23.86 15.22
N MET A 666 28.80 -22.54 15.01
CA MET A 666 29.87 -21.76 14.36
C MET A 666 30.29 -20.58 15.23
N PRO A 667 31.60 -20.34 15.44
CA PRO A 667 32.07 -19.11 16.08
C PRO A 667 31.53 -17.86 15.39
N TRP A 668 31.10 -16.87 16.17
CA TRP A 668 30.46 -15.68 15.63
C TRP A 668 31.36 -14.84 14.73
N SER A 669 32.63 -14.71 15.09
CA SER A 669 33.65 -14.03 14.26
C SER A 669 33.87 -14.74 12.93
N ASP A 670 33.94 -16.08 12.93
CA ASP A 670 34.03 -16.87 11.70
C ASP A 670 32.81 -16.69 10.80
N PHE A 671 31.60 -16.63 11.37
CA PHE A 671 30.39 -16.35 10.62
C PHE A 671 30.46 -15.00 9.91
N LEU A 672 30.87 -13.93 10.62
CA LEU A 672 30.98 -12.59 10.03
C LEU A 672 32.02 -12.53 8.90
N GLU A 673 33.16 -13.22 9.05
CA GLU A 673 34.16 -13.31 7.98
C GLU A 673 33.66 -14.17 6.80
N LYS A 674 32.89 -15.23 7.04
CA LYS A 674 32.23 -16.01 5.97
C LYS A 674 31.18 -15.19 5.22
N VAL A 675 30.34 -14.41 5.90
CA VAL A 675 29.39 -13.48 5.26
C VAL A 675 30.14 -12.50 4.36
N LYS A 676 31.27 -11.97 4.83
CA LYS A 676 32.13 -11.07 4.06
C LYS A 676 32.78 -11.77 2.85
N ALA A 677 33.14 -13.03 2.96
CA ALA A 677 33.63 -13.83 1.85
C ALA A 677 32.53 -14.12 0.80
N GLN A 678 31.29 -14.32 1.22
CA GLN A 678 30.15 -14.63 0.34
C GLN A 678 29.88 -13.56 -0.74
N PHE A 679 30.22 -12.29 -0.49
CA PHE A 679 30.14 -11.25 -1.53
C PHE A 679 31.00 -11.53 -2.78
N ARG A 680 32.00 -12.41 -2.69
CA ARG A 680 32.92 -12.76 -3.78
C ARG A 680 32.80 -14.22 -4.21
N GLN A 681 31.94 -15.02 -3.57
CA GLN A 681 31.84 -16.45 -3.80
C GLN A 681 30.79 -16.77 -4.87
N PRO A 682 31.16 -17.32 -6.04
CA PRO A 682 30.19 -17.70 -7.05
C PRO A 682 29.15 -18.69 -6.49
N GLY A 683 27.88 -18.46 -6.80
CA GLY A 683 26.75 -19.26 -6.32
C GLY A 683 26.15 -18.78 -5.00
N SER A 684 26.80 -17.86 -4.28
CA SER A 684 26.20 -17.23 -3.10
C SER A 684 25.11 -16.26 -3.48
N VAL A 685 24.10 -16.17 -2.63
CA VAL A 685 23.05 -15.15 -2.67
C VAL A 685 23.61 -13.72 -2.59
N LEU A 686 24.75 -13.50 -1.93
CA LEU A 686 25.39 -12.17 -1.81
C LEU A 686 26.33 -11.83 -2.98
N HIS A 687 26.64 -12.80 -3.84
CA HIS A 687 27.53 -12.60 -4.97
C HIS A 687 26.76 -12.00 -6.15
N MET A 688 26.87 -10.68 -6.29
CA MET A 688 26.25 -9.88 -7.35
C MET A 688 27.13 -8.72 -7.77
N ASP A 689 26.83 -8.13 -8.93
CA ASP A 689 27.45 -6.91 -9.43
C ASP A 689 27.21 -5.73 -8.46
N ASP A 690 28.13 -4.75 -8.48
CA ASP A 690 28.10 -3.64 -7.51
C ASP A 690 26.82 -2.81 -7.61
N GLU A 691 26.28 -2.56 -8.82
CA GLU A 691 25.00 -1.88 -8.99
C GLU A 691 23.85 -2.65 -8.33
N ARG A 692 23.77 -3.97 -8.53
CA ARG A 692 22.72 -4.80 -7.91
C ARG A 692 22.92 -4.88 -6.39
N LEU A 693 24.14 -5.02 -5.91
CA LEU A 693 24.45 -5.04 -4.47
C LEU A 693 23.97 -3.76 -3.78
N VAL A 694 24.30 -2.60 -4.37
CA VAL A 694 23.86 -1.30 -3.86
C VAL A 694 22.33 -1.23 -3.90
N THR A 695 21.72 -1.62 -5.02
CA THR A 695 20.26 -1.61 -5.17
C THR A 695 19.54 -2.45 -4.12
N GLU A 696 19.99 -3.68 -3.89
CA GLU A 696 19.29 -4.63 -3.03
C GLU A 696 19.45 -4.28 -1.53
N PHE A 697 20.56 -3.63 -1.14
CA PHE A 697 20.92 -3.47 0.27
C PHE A 697 21.24 -2.04 0.73
N ILE A 698 21.11 -1.02 -0.12
CA ILE A 698 21.26 0.37 0.30
C ILE A 698 20.25 0.71 1.42
N GLY A 699 20.79 1.17 2.55
CA GLY A 699 19.99 1.56 3.71
C GLY A 699 19.11 2.78 3.38
N PRO A 700 17.88 2.88 3.96
CA PRO A 700 17.02 4.05 3.72
C PRO A 700 17.68 5.39 4.05
N ASN A 701 18.58 5.43 5.03
CA ASN A 701 19.33 6.64 5.40
C ASN A 701 20.57 6.91 4.53
N MET A 702 20.77 6.16 3.45
CA MET A 702 21.91 6.27 2.53
C MET A 702 21.50 6.71 1.12
N THR A 703 20.21 6.73 0.79
CA THR A 703 19.70 7.04 -0.56
C THR A 703 19.90 8.50 -0.99
N TRP A 704 20.28 9.40 -0.08
CA TRP A 704 20.65 10.78 -0.41
C TRP A 704 22.05 10.90 -1.03
N GLN A 705 22.89 9.85 -0.95
CA GLN A 705 24.26 9.90 -1.46
C GLN A 705 24.27 10.07 -2.99
N ARG A 706 25.16 10.92 -3.49
CA ARG A 706 25.27 11.28 -4.92
C ARG A 706 25.36 10.07 -5.85
N ASP A 707 26.17 9.08 -5.50
CA ASP A 707 26.37 7.87 -6.32
C ASP A 707 25.06 7.10 -6.55
N TRP A 708 24.14 7.14 -5.57
CA TRP A 708 22.79 6.61 -5.73
C TRP A 708 21.88 7.61 -6.44
N ALA A 709 21.66 8.77 -5.84
CA ALA A 709 20.60 9.71 -6.23
C ALA A 709 20.82 10.35 -7.61
N HIS A 710 22.08 10.47 -8.05
CA HIS A 710 22.46 11.13 -9.30
C HIS A 710 23.08 10.13 -10.28
N GLU A 711 24.22 9.51 -9.93
CA GLU A 711 24.97 8.68 -10.88
C GLU A 711 24.20 7.43 -11.30
N LEU A 712 23.72 6.62 -10.35
CA LEU A 712 22.99 5.39 -10.68
C LEU A 712 21.58 5.68 -11.23
N MET A 713 20.82 6.55 -10.56
CA MET A 713 19.43 6.84 -10.95
C MET A 713 19.31 7.59 -12.28
N GLN A 714 20.21 8.54 -12.57
CA GLN A 714 20.11 9.41 -13.76
C GLN A 714 21.08 9.00 -14.89
N HIS A 715 22.31 8.56 -14.55
CA HIS A 715 23.31 8.17 -15.54
C HIS A 715 23.43 6.65 -15.75
N HIS A 716 22.63 5.86 -15.02
CA HIS A 716 22.51 4.41 -15.17
C HIS A 716 23.82 3.64 -15.00
N ARG A 717 24.77 4.18 -14.23
CA ARG A 717 26.06 3.55 -13.93
C ARG A 717 26.59 4.02 -12.57
N LEU A 718 27.29 3.14 -11.88
CA LEU A 718 28.13 3.56 -10.75
C LEU A 718 29.52 4.01 -11.26
N PRO A 719 30.10 5.08 -10.71
CA PRO A 719 31.49 5.44 -10.97
C PRO A 719 32.43 4.30 -10.53
N ALA A 720 33.50 4.06 -11.29
CA ALA A 720 34.46 3.00 -10.99
C ALA A 720 35.19 3.19 -9.64
N ASP A 721 35.28 4.43 -9.15
CA ASP A 721 35.86 4.82 -7.86
C ASP A 721 34.82 4.99 -6.75
N SER A 722 33.56 4.57 -6.98
CA SER A 722 32.49 4.68 -5.99
C SER A 722 32.81 3.92 -4.71
N LYS A 723 32.65 4.61 -3.57
CA LYS A 723 32.78 4.01 -2.23
C LYS A 723 31.47 3.40 -1.72
N LEU A 724 30.36 3.60 -2.45
CA LEU A 724 29.02 3.21 -2.03
C LEU A 724 28.87 1.68 -1.87
N PRO A 725 29.36 0.82 -2.79
CA PRO A 725 29.30 -0.62 -2.61
C PRO A 725 30.01 -1.07 -1.32
N GLY A 726 31.18 -0.50 -1.02
CA GLY A 726 31.90 -0.76 0.23
C GLY A 726 31.11 -0.36 1.48
N ARG A 727 30.44 0.81 1.45
CA ARG A 727 29.56 1.28 2.54
C ARG A 727 28.35 0.36 2.73
N VAL A 728 27.76 -0.14 1.65
CA VAL A 728 26.63 -1.09 1.68
C VAL A 728 27.05 -2.43 2.29
N ARG A 729 28.22 -2.97 1.93
CA ARG A 729 28.78 -4.19 2.56
C ARG A 729 28.96 -4.00 4.07
N LYS A 730 29.56 -2.88 4.50
CA LYS A 730 29.71 -2.54 5.93
C LYS A 730 28.35 -2.46 6.64
N ARG A 731 27.37 -1.83 6.01
CA ARG A 731 26.00 -1.75 6.53
C ARG A 731 25.39 -3.15 6.70
N LEU A 732 25.53 -4.05 5.73
CA LEU A 732 24.96 -5.40 5.83
C LEU A 732 25.59 -6.20 6.98
N LEU A 733 26.91 -6.13 7.15
CA LEU A 733 27.61 -6.76 8.28
C LEU A 733 27.15 -6.20 9.63
N TRP A 734 26.99 -4.88 9.73
CA TRP A 734 26.42 -4.26 10.93
C TRP A 734 24.98 -4.71 11.20
N GLN A 735 24.18 -4.91 10.15
CA GLN A 735 22.82 -5.43 10.30
C GLN A 735 22.83 -6.84 10.89
N ALA A 736 23.75 -7.72 10.46
CA ALA A 736 23.92 -9.05 11.06
C ALA A 736 24.23 -8.96 12.57
N VAL A 737 25.14 -8.07 12.97
CA VAL A 737 25.43 -7.80 14.39
C VAL A 737 24.20 -7.29 15.13
N SER A 738 23.52 -6.28 14.61
CA SER A 738 22.36 -5.69 15.28
C SER A 738 21.19 -6.68 15.41
N GLU A 739 20.94 -7.50 14.39
CA GLU A 739 19.87 -8.50 14.33
C GLU A 739 20.06 -9.62 15.36
N MET A 740 21.30 -10.05 15.60
CA MET A 740 21.62 -11.11 16.57
C MET A 740 21.93 -10.60 17.99
N THR A 741 21.88 -9.28 18.21
CA THR A 741 22.18 -8.64 19.51
C THR A 741 21.02 -7.74 19.99
N TYR A 742 21.15 -6.41 19.91
CA TYR A 742 20.19 -5.48 20.52
C TYR A 742 18.84 -5.35 19.80
N LEU A 743 18.72 -5.88 18.58
CA LEU A 743 17.43 -6.02 17.90
C LEU A 743 16.83 -7.41 18.05
N SER A 744 17.54 -8.39 18.61
CA SER A 744 17.19 -9.81 18.52
C SER A 744 15.83 -10.16 19.15
N LYS A 745 15.28 -9.28 19.99
CA LYS A 745 13.93 -9.41 20.57
C LYS A 745 12.85 -8.51 19.98
N ARG A 746 13.17 -7.61 19.04
CA ARG A 746 12.22 -6.61 18.51
C ARG A 746 11.60 -7.06 17.18
N GLY A 747 10.32 -7.44 17.22
CA GLY A 747 9.57 -7.84 16.02
C GLY A 747 9.89 -9.26 15.54
N ARG A 748 9.95 -9.48 14.23
CA ARG A 748 10.18 -10.79 13.58
C ARG A 748 11.65 -11.04 13.21
N THR A 749 12.50 -11.06 14.22
CA THR A 749 13.94 -11.31 14.04
C THR A 749 14.26 -12.77 13.80
N LEU A 750 15.45 -13.06 13.27
CA LEU A 750 15.95 -14.43 13.03
C LEU A 750 15.91 -15.30 14.30
N GLU A 751 16.22 -14.73 15.48
CA GLU A 751 16.12 -15.46 16.76
C GLU A 751 14.69 -15.77 17.17
N ARG A 752 13.75 -14.84 16.92
CA ARG A 752 12.36 -15.00 17.36
C ARG A 752 11.55 -15.92 16.48
N ILE A 753 11.86 -15.98 15.20
CA ILE A 753 11.19 -16.88 14.26
C ILE A 753 11.79 -18.29 14.30
N GLY A 754 12.81 -18.54 15.12
CA GLY A 754 13.42 -19.86 15.25
C GLY A 754 14.42 -20.22 14.15
N LYS A 755 15.03 -19.22 13.48
CA LYS A 755 16.05 -19.47 12.45
C LYS A 755 17.46 -19.69 13.02
N ALA A 756 17.86 -18.90 14.02
CA ALA A 756 19.18 -19.01 14.63
C ALA A 756 19.23 -18.36 16.02
N THR A 757 20.12 -18.82 16.90
CA THR A 757 20.42 -18.17 18.19
C THR A 757 21.92 -17.95 18.34
N LEU A 758 22.29 -16.96 19.17
CA LEU A 758 23.67 -16.59 19.45
C LEU A 758 23.89 -16.61 20.96
N SER A 759 24.83 -17.42 21.45
CA SER A 759 25.09 -17.58 22.88
C SER A 759 26.54 -17.99 23.14
N VAL A 760 26.98 -17.86 24.39
CA VAL A 760 28.20 -18.55 24.85
C VAL A 760 27.84 -20.03 25.07
N PRO A 761 28.65 -20.99 24.61
CA PRO A 761 28.37 -22.42 24.80
C PRO A 761 28.22 -22.80 26.28
N TRP A 762 27.28 -23.70 26.57
CA TRP A 762 27.01 -24.14 27.94
C TRP A 762 28.25 -24.73 28.63
N GLU A 763 28.97 -25.62 27.94
CA GLU A 763 30.16 -26.30 28.48
C GLU A 763 31.26 -25.32 28.91
N HIS A 764 31.44 -24.23 28.16
CA HIS A 764 32.41 -23.19 28.50
C HIS A 764 32.04 -22.52 29.83
N LEU A 765 30.77 -22.15 30.01
CA LEU A 765 30.30 -21.55 31.26
C LEU A 765 30.28 -22.54 32.42
N MET A 766 30.03 -23.82 32.15
CA MET A 766 30.08 -24.87 33.16
C MET A 766 31.49 -25.00 33.76
N ALA A 767 32.53 -24.88 32.93
CA ALA A 767 33.93 -24.87 33.40
C ALA A 767 34.26 -23.65 34.26
N VAL A 768 33.72 -22.47 33.92
CA VAL A 768 33.85 -21.26 34.77
C VAL A 768 33.12 -21.45 36.09
N ALA A 769 31.90 -21.99 36.04
CA ALA A 769 31.09 -22.27 37.23
C ALA A 769 31.77 -23.30 38.15
N GLU A 770 32.45 -24.32 37.61
CA GLU A 770 33.21 -25.31 38.41
C GLU A 770 34.24 -24.65 39.33
N ARG A 771 34.93 -23.61 38.84
CA ARG A 771 35.92 -22.85 39.62
C ARG A 771 35.26 -21.83 40.54
N LEU A 772 34.15 -21.23 40.12
CA LEU A 772 33.49 -20.15 40.84
C LEU A 772 32.62 -20.67 42.00
N THR A 773 31.95 -21.81 41.85
CA THR A 773 31.02 -22.34 42.86
C THR A 773 31.68 -22.57 44.23
N PRO A 774 32.87 -23.19 44.36
CA PRO A 774 33.55 -23.33 45.65
C PRO A 774 33.86 -21.97 46.29
N TYR A 775 34.36 -21.01 45.50
CA TYR A 775 34.63 -19.65 45.96
C TYR A 775 33.36 -18.97 46.49
N LEU A 776 32.24 -19.09 45.77
CA LEU A 776 30.96 -18.52 46.19
C LEU A 776 30.45 -19.13 47.51
N ARG A 777 30.61 -20.44 47.67
CA ARG A 777 30.22 -21.17 48.89
C ARG A 777 31.06 -20.73 50.09
N GLU A 778 32.37 -20.59 49.92
CA GLU A 778 33.30 -20.27 51.00
C GLU A 778 33.26 -18.79 51.40
N HIS A 779 33.28 -17.87 50.42
CA HIS A 779 33.42 -16.44 50.68
C HIS A 779 32.09 -15.74 51.00
N PHE A 780 30.98 -16.23 50.44
CA PHE A 780 29.66 -15.62 50.62
C PHE A 780 28.68 -16.50 51.42
N GLY A 781 29.14 -17.62 51.99
CA GLY A 781 28.32 -18.54 52.80
C GLY A 781 27.22 -19.27 52.02
N ALA A 782 27.32 -19.30 50.69
CA ALA A 782 26.30 -19.82 49.77
C ALA A 782 26.35 -21.35 49.61
N HIS A 783 26.45 -22.10 50.72
CA HIS A 783 26.78 -23.54 50.74
C HIS A 783 25.84 -24.45 49.91
N GLY A 784 24.59 -24.03 49.68
CA GLY A 784 23.60 -24.78 48.90
C GLY A 784 23.68 -24.64 47.38
N LEU A 785 24.55 -23.75 46.86
CA LEU A 785 24.61 -23.49 45.42
C LEU A 785 25.19 -24.66 44.63
N GLU A 786 24.44 -25.16 43.65
CA GLU A 786 24.91 -26.17 42.70
C GLU A 786 25.58 -25.52 41.49
N GLN A 787 26.51 -26.25 40.86
CA GLN A 787 27.24 -25.78 39.67
C GLN A 787 26.29 -25.46 38.50
N ALA A 788 25.25 -26.27 38.29
CA ALA A 788 24.26 -26.04 37.25
C ALA A 788 23.54 -24.69 37.44
N THR A 789 23.12 -24.36 38.66
CA THR A 789 22.46 -23.08 39.00
C THR A 789 23.38 -21.88 38.82
N VAL A 790 24.67 -22.00 39.20
CA VAL A 790 25.68 -20.97 38.91
C VAL A 790 25.86 -20.81 37.40
N THR A 791 25.86 -21.92 36.63
CA THR A 791 25.96 -21.88 35.16
C THR A 791 24.76 -21.17 34.53
N GLN A 792 23.53 -21.46 34.99
CA GLN A 792 22.31 -20.75 34.56
C GLN A 792 22.39 -19.24 34.85
N TRP A 793 22.87 -18.88 36.04
CA TRP A 793 23.04 -17.48 36.44
C TRP A 793 24.02 -16.73 35.52
N LEU A 794 25.18 -17.32 35.23
CA LEU A 794 26.16 -16.76 34.30
C LEU A 794 25.58 -16.67 32.88
N TRP A 795 24.98 -17.76 32.37
CA TRP A 795 24.44 -17.81 31.02
C TRP A 795 23.34 -16.76 30.79
N GLY A 796 22.43 -16.62 31.76
CA GLY A 796 21.36 -15.62 31.66
C GLY A 796 21.87 -14.18 31.72
N THR A 797 22.89 -13.92 32.54
CA THR A 797 23.58 -12.63 32.61
C THR A 797 24.19 -12.25 31.26
N LEU A 798 24.93 -13.18 30.65
CA LEU A 798 25.58 -12.97 29.35
C LEU A 798 24.54 -12.85 28.23
N THR A 799 23.48 -13.64 28.27
CA THR A 799 22.38 -13.54 27.29
C THR A 799 21.65 -12.19 27.40
N HIS A 800 21.46 -11.67 28.61
CA HIS A 800 20.94 -10.32 28.81
C HIS A 800 21.87 -9.27 28.22
N MET A 801 23.18 -9.29 28.54
CA MET A 801 24.17 -8.38 27.95
C MET A 801 24.14 -8.40 26.42
N ARG A 802 24.09 -9.59 25.80
CA ARG A 802 23.97 -9.75 24.34
C ARG A 802 22.72 -9.09 23.78
N ARG A 803 21.55 -9.35 24.39
CA ARG A 803 20.25 -8.78 23.97
C ARG A 803 20.17 -7.26 24.14
N ARG A 804 21.03 -6.69 24.98
CA ARG A 804 21.19 -5.24 25.14
C ARG A 804 22.19 -4.67 24.14
N GLY A 805 22.94 -5.51 23.43
CA GLY A 805 23.98 -5.11 22.48
C GLY A 805 25.35 -4.92 23.11
N GLY A 806 25.55 -5.36 24.36
CA GLY A 806 26.84 -5.37 25.05
C GLY A 806 27.79 -6.43 24.50
N VAL A 807 27.95 -6.50 23.17
CA VAL A 807 28.93 -7.32 22.46
C VAL A 807 29.95 -6.38 21.85
N MET A 808 31.23 -6.61 22.13
CA MET A 808 32.27 -5.72 21.63
C MET A 808 32.36 -5.79 20.11
N HIS A 809 32.49 -4.63 19.48
CA HIS A 809 32.69 -4.49 18.04
C HIS A 809 33.70 -3.35 17.80
N PRO A 810 34.59 -3.43 16.79
CA PRO A 810 35.60 -2.38 16.56
C PRO A 810 35.02 -0.97 16.43
N GLU A 811 33.85 -0.84 15.81
CA GLU A 811 33.16 0.46 15.67
C GLU A 811 32.56 1.00 16.99
N LEU A 812 32.49 0.19 18.05
CA LEU A 812 31.93 0.54 19.35
C LEU A 812 32.99 0.86 20.41
N THR A 813 34.29 0.71 20.14
CA THR A 813 35.36 0.85 21.15
C THR A 813 35.31 2.17 21.91
N GLN A 814 35.21 3.31 21.21
CA GLN A 814 35.11 4.62 21.86
C GLN A 814 33.79 4.78 22.62
N TYR A 815 32.69 4.31 22.03
CA TYR A 815 31.36 4.38 22.63
C TYR A 815 31.27 3.54 23.91
N ALA A 816 31.91 2.39 23.96
CA ALA A 816 32.02 1.56 25.16
C ALA A 816 32.76 2.29 26.29
N ALA A 817 33.71 3.18 25.97
CA ALA A 817 34.46 3.94 26.97
C ALA A 817 33.63 5.10 27.57
N ASP A 818 32.98 5.91 26.72
CA ASP A 818 32.38 7.20 27.14
C ASP A 818 30.83 7.25 27.10
N GLY A 819 30.16 6.28 26.46
CA GLY A 819 28.70 6.26 26.28
C GLY A 819 28.16 7.33 25.31
N ASN A 820 29.03 7.99 24.54
CA ASN A 820 28.64 9.11 23.68
C ASN A 820 28.06 8.64 22.34
N VAL A 821 26.73 8.47 22.31
CA VAL A 821 25.97 8.06 21.11
C VAL A 821 26.15 9.04 19.94
N PHE A 822 26.24 10.34 20.22
CA PHE A 822 26.42 11.36 19.19
C PHE A 822 27.77 11.19 18.47
N ALA A 823 28.85 10.98 19.24
CA ALA A 823 30.17 10.74 18.68
C ALA A 823 30.19 9.44 17.86
N LEU A 824 29.56 8.36 18.33
CA LEU A 824 29.44 7.11 17.59
C LEU A 824 28.85 7.35 16.19
N GLY A 825 27.73 8.06 16.09
CA GLY A 825 27.04 8.31 14.82
C GLY A 825 27.71 9.32 13.88
N ARG A 826 28.49 10.28 14.39
CA ARG A 826 28.98 11.43 13.62
C ARG A 826 30.48 11.43 13.30
N THR A 827 31.27 10.59 13.95
CA THR A 827 32.72 10.53 13.77
C THR A 827 33.16 9.36 12.89
N GLY A 828 34.38 9.43 12.34
CA GLY A 828 34.99 8.30 11.60
C GLY A 828 34.28 7.88 10.30
N GLY A 829 33.48 8.77 9.69
CA GLY A 829 32.72 8.46 8.47
C GLY A 829 31.52 7.53 8.68
N ARG A 830 31.20 7.14 9.93
CA ARG A 830 30.07 6.24 10.25
C ARG A 830 28.70 6.80 9.84
N GLY A 831 28.54 8.12 9.84
CA GLY A 831 27.30 8.78 9.41
C GLY A 831 26.88 8.49 7.97
N GLU A 832 27.79 7.97 7.14
CA GLU A 832 27.52 7.62 5.74
C GLU A 832 26.93 6.22 5.54
N TRP A 833 26.95 5.34 6.57
CA TRP A 833 26.51 3.95 6.41
C TRP A 833 25.80 3.36 7.63
N MET A 834 26.12 3.80 8.84
CA MET A 834 25.51 3.31 10.07
C MET A 834 24.06 3.81 10.21
N PRO A 835 23.14 3.08 10.88
CA PRO A 835 21.79 3.57 11.10
C PRO A 835 21.79 4.80 12.01
N SER A 836 20.79 5.66 11.86
CA SER A 836 20.57 6.77 12.81
C SER A 836 20.25 6.22 14.21
N MET A 837 21.08 6.57 15.20
CA MET A 837 20.92 6.16 16.60
C MET A 837 20.51 7.38 17.45
N GLY A 838 19.22 7.71 17.44
CA GLY A 838 18.64 8.78 18.27
C GLY A 838 18.31 8.33 19.69
N ASP A 839 17.64 9.20 20.46
CA ASP A 839 17.23 8.89 21.84
C ASP A 839 16.17 7.78 21.93
N TYR A 840 15.31 7.68 20.93
CA TYR A 840 14.23 6.70 20.85
C TYR A 840 14.53 5.52 19.91
N ALA A 841 15.70 5.51 19.26
CA ALA A 841 16.11 4.41 18.41
C ALA A 841 16.80 3.32 19.26
N PRO A 842 16.54 2.02 18.98
CA PRO A 842 17.31 0.95 19.60
C PRO A 842 18.80 1.11 19.31
N LYS A 843 19.63 0.93 20.34
CA LYS A 843 21.08 1.08 20.27
C LYS A 843 21.76 0.11 21.25
N PRO A 844 23.04 -0.23 21.03
CA PRO A 844 23.81 -1.02 21.97
C PRO A 844 23.90 -0.36 23.35
N VAL A 845 23.72 -1.16 24.40
CA VAL A 845 23.79 -0.79 25.80
C VAL A 845 24.76 -1.75 26.50
N PHE A 846 25.83 -1.21 27.05
CA PHE A 846 26.86 -1.96 27.78
C PHE A 846 26.57 -1.96 29.28
N LEU A 847 27.24 -2.84 30.03
CA LEU A 847 27.25 -2.80 31.49
C LEU A 847 28.31 -1.80 31.97
N THR A 848 27.93 -0.83 32.79
CA THR A 848 28.84 0.14 33.40
C THR A 848 29.05 -0.16 34.88
N LEU A 849 30.32 -0.13 35.31
CA LEU A 849 30.77 -0.08 36.70
C LEU A 849 31.07 1.37 37.14
N GLY A 850 30.78 2.34 36.27
CA GLY A 850 31.06 3.76 36.41
C GLY A 850 29.82 4.64 36.28
N ARG A 851 29.96 5.73 35.52
CA ARG A 851 28.94 6.78 35.36
C ARG A 851 28.55 7.05 33.90
N GLN A 852 28.86 6.14 32.97
CA GLN A 852 28.50 6.29 31.55
C GLN A 852 26.97 6.48 31.40
N PRO A 853 26.54 7.47 30.58
CA PRO A 853 25.13 7.73 30.37
C PRO A 853 24.47 6.64 29.52
N GLY A 854 23.25 6.24 29.89
CA GLY A 854 22.42 5.32 29.10
C GLY A 854 22.84 3.84 29.15
N PHE A 855 23.92 3.49 29.85
CA PHE A 855 24.37 2.12 30.08
C PHE A 855 23.65 1.47 31.27
N ASP A 856 23.56 0.14 31.24
CA ASP A 856 22.95 -0.63 32.31
C ASP A 856 23.90 -0.65 33.50
N LYS A 857 23.35 -0.49 34.71
CA LYS A 857 24.13 -0.47 35.96
C LYS A 857 23.99 -1.80 36.68
N LEU A 858 25.05 -2.22 37.37
CA LEU A 858 25.02 -3.43 38.19
C LEU A 858 24.11 -3.26 39.42
N THR A 859 24.21 -2.12 40.12
CA THR A 859 23.38 -1.81 41.30
C THR A 859 22.78 -0.40 41.24
N HIS A 860 21.71 -0.17 41.99
CA HIS A 860 21.08 1.15 42.07
C HIS A 860 20.46 1.44 43.45
N ARG A 861 20.72 2.63 44.01
CA ARG A 861 20.38 2.96 45.42
C ARG A 861 18.89 2.93 45.75
N SER A 862 18.02 3.23 44.80
CA SER A 862 16.59 3.41 45.06
C SER A 862 15.69 2.27 44.56
N ARG A 863 16.21 1.34 43.75
CA ARG A 863 15.45 0.25 43.15
C ARG A 863 16.40 -0.85 42.68
N PRO A 864 16.04 -2.13 42.79
CA PRO A 864 16.89 -3.20 42.28
C PRO A 864 17.05 -3.10 40.76
N THR A 865 18.26 -3.35 40.26
CA THR A 865 18.56 -3.47 38.83
C THR A 865 18.05 -4.79 38.26
N TRP A 866 18.19 -5.00 36.95
CA TRP A 866 17.92 -6.31 36.36
C TRP A 866 18.89 -7.38 36.91
N TYR A 867 20.18 -7.05 37.06
CA TYR A 867 21.22 -7.97 37.55
C TYR A 867 20.95 -8.42 38.99
N GLU A 868 20.55 -7.50 39.87
CA GLU A 868 20.23 -7.82 41.27
C GLU A 868 19.05 -8.81 41.34
N ARG A 869 18.00 -8.57 40.55
CA ARG A 869 16.84 -9.48 40.48
C ARG A 869 17.14 -10.80 39.82
N TRP A 870 17.99 -10.82 38.79
CA TRP A 870 18.38 -12.05 38.12
C TRP A 870 19.17 -12.96 39.07
N ALA A 871 20.12 -12.39 39.83
CA ALA A 871 20.83 -13.14 40.86
C ALA A 871 19.89 -13.68 41.92
N ASP A 872 18.96 -12.86 42.43
CA ASP A 872 17.95 -13.29 43.41
C ASP A 872 17.04 -14.39 42.85
N ALA A 873 16.56 -14.26 41.61
CA ALA A 873 15.66 -15.24 41.01
C ALA A 873 16.31 -16.60 40.73
N VAL A 874 17.61 -16.63 40.42
CA VAL A 874 18.34 -17.87 40.09
C VAL A 874 19.04 -18.45 41.32
N LEU A 875 19.92 -17.69 41.96
CA LEU A 875 20.70 -18.15 43.11
C LEU A 875 19.83 -18.26 44.36
N GLY A 876 18.81 -17.40 44.49
CA GLY A 876 17.83 -17.41 45.58
C GLY A 876 17.01 -18.69 45.70
N GLN A 877 16.96 -19.51 44.64
CA GLN A 877 16.29 -20.81 44.67
C GLN A 877 16.96 -21.82 45.61
N GLN A 878 18.28 -21.67 45.84
CA GLN A 878 19.09 -22.60 46.62
C GLN A 878 19.74 -21.97 47.85
N THR A 879 19.88 -20.64 47.89
CA THR A 879 20.51 -19.94 49.01
C THR A 879 19.91 -18.56 49.23
N LEU A 880 19.84 -18.10 50.49
CA LEU A 880 19.43 -16.73 50.79
C LEU A 880 20.60 -15.79 50.53
N LEU A 881 20.45 -14.85 49.59
CA LEU A 881 21.48 -13.86 49.29
C LEU A 881 21.46 -12.72 50.33
N PRO A 882 22.58 -12.44 51.03
CA PRO A 882 22.65 -11.31 51.94
C PRO A 882 22.55 -9.97 51.19
N VAL A 883 21.83 -9.01 51.78
CA VAL A 883 21.63 -7.67 51.19
C VAL A 883 22.98 -6.98 50.97
N GLY A 884 23.26 -6.60 49.72
CA GLY A 884 24.48 -5.87 49.33
C GLY A 884 25.61 -6.75 48.77
N MET A 885 25.57 -8.07 48.94
CA MET A 885 26.64 -8.97 48.46
C MET A 885 26.52 -9.33 46.98
N THR A 886 25.36 -9.11 46.35
CA THR A 886 25.16 -9.43 44.92
C THR A 886 26.17 -8.73 44.01
N ALA A 887 26.57 -7.50 44.33
CA ALA A 887 27.56 -6.76 43.56
C ALA A 887 28.93 -7.45 43.59
N GLU A 888 29.40 -7.83 44.78
CA GLU A 888 30.68 -8.52 44.99
C GLU A 888 30.70 -9.91 44.34
N MET A 889 29.58 -10.63 44.38
CA MET A 889 29.43 -11.90 43.67
C MET A 889 29.55 -11.73 42.15
N TYR A 890 28.92 -10.69 41.58
CA TYR A 890 29.08 -10.38 40.16
C TYR A 890 30.49 -9.91 39.82
N GLU A 891 31.17 -9.16 40.70
CA GLU A 891 32.56 -8.77 40.49
C GLU A 891 33.47 -10.00 40.38
N ALA A 892 33.35 -10.96 41.31
CA ALA A 892 34.07 -12.23 41.23
C ALA A 892 33.74 -13.04 39.96
N ALA A 893 32.46 -13.09 39.58
CA ALA A 893 32.03 -13.75 38.36
C ALA A 893 32.59 -13.09 37.09
N PHE A 894 32.58 -11.75 37.02
CA PHE A 894 33.11 -11.01 35.88
C PHE A 894 34.62 -11.12 35.76
N GLU A 895 35.35 -11.17 36.88
CA GLU A 895 36.78 -11.45 36.87
C GLU A 895 37.08 -12.85 36.33
N ALA A 896 36.33 -13.88 36.77
CA ALA A 896 36.47 -15.24 36.26
C ALA A 896 36.14 -15.32 34.75
N LEU A 897 35.06 -14.69 34.32
CA LEU A 897 34.66 -14.63 32.91
C LEU A 897 35.66 -13.83 32.04
N GLN A 898 36.32 -12.82 32.61
CA GLN A 898 37.37 -12.08 31.91
C GLN A 898 38.64 -12.93 31.75
N GLN A 899 39.02 -13.72 32.77
CA GLN A 899 40.16 -14.62 32.71
C GLN A 899 39.99 -15.71 31.64
N ASP A 900 38.77 -16.22 31.46
CA ASP A 900 38.41 -17.16 30.39
C ASP A 900 38.16 -16.50 29.03
N GLY A 901 38.34 -15.18 28.92
CA GLY A 901 38.20 -14.45 27.67
C GLY A 901 36.75 -14.28 27.18
N VAL A 902 35.76 -14.49 28.03
CA VAL A 902 34.33 -14.32 27.71
C VAL A 902 33.92 -12.84 27.77
N LEU A 903 34.51 -12.06 28.68
CA LEU A 903 34.25 -10.63 28.84
C LEU A 903 35.48 -9.77 28.50
N ILE A 904 35.21 -8.59 27.94
CA ILE A 904 36.18 -7.53 27.65
C ILE A 904 35.86 -6.34 28.55
N ARG A 905 36.86 -5.87 29.31
CA ARG A 905 36.79 -4.67 30.14
C ARG A 905 37.40 -3.48 29.41
N THR A 906 36.64 -2.39 29.28
CA THR A 906 37.12 -1.11 28.72
C THR A 906 37.32 -0.13 29.87
N GLN A 907 38.56 0.28 30.10
CA GLN A 907 38.91 1.23 31.16
C GLN A 907 38.73 2.67 30.69
N HIS A 908 38.16 3.52 31.54
CA HIS A 908 37.96 4.94 31.23
C HIS A 908 37.84 5.79 32.51
N HIS A 909 38.08 7.10 32.41
CA HIS A 909 38.01 8.02 33.56
C HIS A 909 36.59 8.17 34.15
N LEU A 910 35.55 7.81 33.40
CA LEU A 910 34.16 7.74 33.88
C LEU A 910 33.85 6.44 34.64
N GLY A 911 34.82 5.52 34.74
CA GLY A 911 34.71 4.17 35.27
C GLY A 911 34.72 3.11 34.16
N ASP A 912 34.80 1.84 34.55
CA ASP A 912 34.96 0.72 33.61
C ASP A 912 33.63 0.29 33.00
N THR A 913 33.69 -0.27 31.79
CA THR A 913 32.56 -0.95 31.16
C THR A 913 32.91 -2.38 30.77
N LEU A 914 31.90 -3.25 30.75
CA LEU A 914 32.02 -4.65 30.41
C LEU A 914 31.18 -4.98 29.16
N ALA A 915 31.76 -5.79 28.28
CA ALA A 915 31.13 -6.29 27.07
C ALA A 915 31.48 -7.77 26.86
N LEU A 916 30.64 -8.51 26.15
CA LEU A 916 30.96 -9.83 25.64
C LEU A 916 32.07 -9.75 24.59
N ASN A 917 33.03 -10.68 24.69
CA ASN A 917 33.96 -10.95 23.61
C ASN A 917 33.22 -11.63 22.45
N PRO A 918 33.23 -11.08 21.22
CA PRO A 918 32.60 -11.72 20.08
C PRO A 918 33.15 -13.12 19.79
N ASP A 919 34.43 -13.40 20.09
CA ASP A 919 35.05 -14.70 19.85
C ASP A 919 34.57 -15.80 20.82
N ALA A 920 33.95 -15.42 21.94
CA ALA A 920 33.34 -16.35 22.88
C ALA A 920 31.90 -16.76 22.49
N LEU A 921 31.33 -16.15 21.46
CA LEU A 921 29.96 -16.41 21.02
C LEU A 921 29.91 -17.42 19.88
N VAL A 922 28.90 -18.29 19.91
CA VAL A 922 28.64 -19.30 18.89
C VAL A 922 27.22 -19.13 18.34
N LEU A 923 27.13 -19.06 17.01
CA LEU A 923 25.90 -19.06 16.25
C LEU A 923 25.42 -20.50 16.05
N ASN A 924 24.16 -20.77 16.38
CA ASN A 924 23.50 -22.05 16.19
C ASN A 924 22.25 -21.88 15.33
N THR A 925 22.12 -22.69 14.27
CA THR A 925 20.91 -22.79 13.43
C THR A 925 20.04 -23.99 13.80
N ASN A 926 20.62 -25.03 14.39
CA ASN A 926 19.85 -26.12 14.99
C ASN A 926 19.40 -25.75 16.42
N ILE A 927 18.18 -25.24 16.52
CA ILE A 927 17.65 -24.66 17.76
C ILE A 927 16.28 -25.24 18.12
N CYS A 928 15.91 -25.08 19.38
CA CYS A 928 14.57 -25.32 19.91
C CYS A 928 14.14 -24.13 20.78
N PHE A 929 12.87 -24.11 21.19
CA PHE A 929 12.41 -23.15 22.20
C PHE A 929 12.22 -23.84 23.54
N VAL A 930 12.75 -23.25 24.61
CA VAL A 930 12.26 -23.52 25.97
C VAL A 930 11.18 -22.52 26.32
N ALA A 931 10.13 -23.00 26.98
CA ALA A 931 8.92 -22.23 27.24
C ALA A 931 8.33 -22.50 28.62
N THR A 932 7.57 -21.53 29.13
CA THR A 932 6.74 -21.68 30.33
C THR A 932 5.53 -22.58 30.08
N SER A 933 5.04 -23.33 31.08
CA SER A 933 3.78 -24.08 30.92
C SER A 933 2.58 -23.13 30.84
N GLY A 934 1.67 -23.39 29.90
CA GLY A 934 0.44 -22.60 29.69
C GLY A 934 0.61 -21.15 29.23
N SER A 935 1.84 -20.59 29.27
CA SER A 935 2.22 -19.25 28.80
C SER A 935 3.24 -19.34 27.65
N GLN A 936 3.15 -18.55 26.58
CA GLN A 936 4.07 -18.61 25.43
C GLN A 936 5.33 -17.76 25.62
N ARG A 937 5.87 -17.61 26.85
CA ARG A 937 7.21 -17.04 27.00
C ARG A 937 8.19 -18.06 26.44
N ARG A 938 8.91 -17.68 25.38
CA ARG A 938 9.79 -18.59 24.63
C ARG A 938 11.20 -18.01 24.54
N LEU A 939 12.18 -18.87 24.74
CA LEU A 939 13.58 -18.58 24.58
C LEU A 939 14.18 -19.56 23.57
N ALA A 940 14.74 -19.03 22.48
CA ALA A 940 15.48 -19.84 21.51
C ALA A 940 16.85 -20.23 22.09
N VAL A 941 17.12 -21.53 22.13
CA VAL A 941 18.38 -22.11 22.65
C VAL A 941 18.92 -23.15 21.67
N PRO A 942 20.23 -23.43 21.68
CA PRO A 942 20.79 -24.56 20.92
C PRO A 942 20.11 -25.86 21.32
N GLN A 943 19.72 -26.69 20.35
CA GLN A 943 18.95 -27.91 20.63
C GLN A 943 19.70 -28.88 21.55
N ALA A 944 21.02 -28.98 21.39
CA ALA A 944 21.87 -29.86 22.19
C ALA A 944 21.99 -29.43 23.68
N GLU A 945 21.74 -28.16 23.98
CA GLU A 945 21.88 -27.59 25.34
C GLU A 945 20.53 -27.41 26.04
N ALA A 946 19.42 -27.77 25.37
CA ALA A 946 18.09 -27.33 25.73
C ALA A 946 17.63 -27.75 27.14
N GLU A 947 17.99 -28.96 27.56
CA GLU A 947 17.60 -29.52 28.86
C GLU A 947 18.16 -28.71 30.04
N HIS A 948 19.33 -28.10 29.88
CA HIS A 948 19.97 -27.29 30.93
C HIS A 948 19.18 -26.03 31.30
N PHE A 949 18.26 -25.59 30.44
CA PHE A 949 17.45 -24.39 30.65
C PHE A 949 16.09 -24.70 31.29
N LEU A 950 15.72 -25.97 31.45
CA LEU A 950 14.52 -26.33 32.18
C LEU A 950 14.69 -26.02 33.67
N GLY A 951 13.66 -25.47 34.30
CA GLY A 951 13.70 -24.93 35.67
C GLY A 951 14.36 -23.55 35.79
N MET A 952 15.03 -23.06 34.75
CA MET A 952 15.66 -21.74 34.77
C MET A 952 14.57 -20.64 34.79
N PRO A 953 14.74 -19.59 35.63
CA PRO A 953 13.92 -18.38 35.54
C PRO A 953 13.92 -17.75 34.14
N CYS A 954 12.79 -17.18 33.74
CA CYS A 954 12.66 -16.52 32.44
C CYS A 954 13.38 -15.17 32.44
N LEU A 955 14.17 -14.91 31.39
CA LEU A 955 14.98 -13.68 31.31
C LEU A 955 14.16 -12.39 31.26
N ASP A 956 12.95 -12.45 30.71
CA ASP A 956 12.02 -11.34 30.52
C ASP A 956 10.91 -11.28 31.59
N ALA A 957 10.87 -12.26 32.50
CA ALA A 957 9.91 -12.42 33.58
C ALA A 957 10.47 -13.40 34.62
N VAL A 958 11.41 -12.93 35.44
CA VAL A 958 12.23 -13.74 36.36
C VAL A 958 11.41 -14.51 37.41
N GLU A 959 10.13 -14.17 37.55
CA GLU A 959 9.16 -14.86 38.41
C GLU A 959 8.56 -16.15 37.80
N SER A 960 8.80 -16.42 36.52
CA SER A 960 8.33 -17.61 35.80
C SER A 960 9.51 -18.50 35.43
N THR A 961 9.27 -19.81 35.26
CA THR A 961 10.31 -20.79 34.92
C THR A 961 10.06 -21.44 33.57
N TYR A 962 11.12 -21.71 32.81
CA TYR A 962 11.01 -22.52 31.60
C TYR A 962 10.77 -23.99 32.00
N GLU A 963 9.70 -24.59 31.52
CA GLU A 963 9.21 -25.91 31.97
C GLU A 963 8.99 -26.88 30.81
N VAL A 964 8.81 -26.38 29.59
CA VAL A 964 8.45 -27.16 28.41
C VAL A 964 9.46 -26.94 27.30
N LEU A 965 9.86 -28.03 26.66
CA LEU A 965 10.67 -28.03 25.44
C LEU A 965 9.77 -28.07 24.21
N LEU A 966 9.94 -27.12 23.29
CA LEU A 966 9.30 -27.08 21.99
C LEU A 966 10.35 -27.37 20.92
N THR A 967 10.36 -28.60 20.43
CA THR A 967 11.34 -29.09 19.44
C THR A 967 11.04 -28.65 18.02
N ASP A 968 9.77 -28.37 17.70
CA ASP A 968 9.40 -27.81 16.40
C ASP A 968 9.64 -26.30 16.37
N THR A 969 10.67 -25.91 15.62
CA THR A 969 11.01 -24.50 15.36
C THR A 969 10.58 -24.04 13.98
N THR A 970 9.93 -24.91 13.21
CA THR A 970 9.54 -24.66 11.82
C THR A 970 8.46 -23.58 11.78
N SER A 971 8.89 -22.33 11.63
CA SER A 971 7.97 -21.21 11.46
C SER A 971 7.84 -20.87 9.98
N TRP A 972 6.64 -20.43 9.58
CA TRP A 972 6.40 -19.93 8.23
C TRP A 972 7.40 -18.83 7.83
N TRP A 973 7.79 -17.96 8.77
CA TRP A 973 8.79 -16.91 8.53
C TRP A 973 10.19 -17.47 8.27
N ALA A 974 10.62 -18.51 9.01
CA ALA A 974 11.94 -19.11 8.81
C ALA A 974 12.06 -19.72 7.41
N THR A 975 11.05 -20.49 6.98
CA THR A 975 10.98 -21.02 5.61
C THR A 975 10.96 -19.89 4.59
N ARG A 976 10.11 -18.87 4.81
CA ARG A 976 9.99 -17.72 3.89
C ARG A 976 11.30 -16.97 3.73
N TYR A 977 12.07 -16.77 4.80
CA TYR A 977 13.35 -16.07 4.67
C TYR A 977 14.40 -16.91 3.95
N SER A 978 14.34 -18.23 4.11
CA SER A 978 15.28 -19.17 3.48
C SER A 978 15.00 -19.37 1.98
N GLN A 979 13.74 -19.25 1.54
CA GLN A 979 13.34 -19.54 0.15
C GLN A 979 12.82 -18.31 -0.62
N GLY A 980 12.64 -17.17 0.05
CA GLY A 980 12.04 -15.98 -0.55
C GLY A 980 12.92 -15.29 -1.59
N ASN A 981 12.28 -14.65 -2.57
CA ASN A 981 12.98 -13.88 -3.60
C ASN A 981 13.62 -12.61 -3.00
N LEU A 982 14.93 -12.42 -3.23
CA LEU A 982 15.62 -11.18 -2.90
C LEU A 982 15.34 -10.11 -3.95
N ARG A 983 14.48 -9.18 -3.58
CA ARG A 983 14.21 -7.98 -4.37
C ARG A 983 13.82 -6.82 -3.46
N ARG A 984 14.51 -5.70 -3.60
CA ARG A 984 14.21 -4.43 -2.90
C ARG A 984 12.94 -3.80 -3.46
N VAL A 985 12.10 -3.31 -2.57
CA VAL A 985 11.04 -2.35 -2.90
C VAL A 985 11.66 -0.97 -3.07
N ILE A 986 11.58 -0.44 -4.27
CA ILE A 986 12.00 0.92 -4.63
C ILE A 986 10.74 1.68 -4.97
N ALA A 987 10.27 2.44 -3.98
CA ALA A 987 9.00 3.13 -4.03
C ALA A 987 9.21 4.62 -4.37
N ALA A 988 8.35 5.15 -5.23
CA ALA A 988 8.26 6.58 -5.52
C ALA A 988 6.80 7.05 -5.48
N GLU A 989 6.61 8.33 -5.21
CA GLU A 989 5.30 8.95 -5.34
C GLU A 989 4.99 9.23 -6.81
N HIS A 990 3.71 9.18 -7.18
CA HIS A 990 3.23 9.66 -8.48
C HIS A 990 1.99 10.51 -8.24
N THR A 991 2.19 11.83 -8.23
CA THR A 991 1.15 12.80 -7.85
C THR A 991 1.13 13.97 -8.82
N GLY A 992 0.04 14.74 -8.81
CA GLY A 992 -0.07 15.95 -9.63
C GLY A 992 0.87 17.09 -9.22
N LEU A 993 1.59 16.97 -8.09
CA LEU A 993 2.58 17.97 -7.64
C LEU A 993 3.96 17.78 -8.29
N LEU A 994 4.23 16.61 -8.87
CA LEU A 994 5.51 16.39 -9.54
C LEU A 994 5.64 17.28 -10.78
N GLU A 995 6.83 17.86 -10.95
CA GLU A 995 7.23 18.53 -12.19
C GLU A 995 7.07 17.57 -13.37
N ARG A 996 6.69 18.11 -14.53
CA ARG A 996 6.36 17.30 -15.71
C ARG A 996 7.52 16.38 -16.12
N THR A 997 8.74 16.90 -16.13
CA THR A 997 9.95 16.16 -16.52
C THR A 997 10.23 15.00 -15.57
N ASP A 998 10.07 15.21 -14.27
CA ASP A 998 10.35 14.20 -13.25
C ASP A 998 9.31 13.09 -13.30
N ARG A 999 8.04 13.46 -13.48
CA ARG A 999 6.94 12.51 -13.67
C ARG A 999 7.12 11.68 -14.93
N GLU A 1000 7.47 12.29 -16.06
CA GLU A 1000 7.71 11.57 -17.31
C GLU A 1000 8.92 10.63 -17.20
N ALA A 1001 10.01 11.07 -16.56
CA ALA A 1001 11.18 10.22 -16.33
C ALA A 1001 10.87 9.02 -15.42
N LEU A 1002 10.07 9.23 -14.36
CA LEU A 1002 9.59 8.17 -13.48
C LEU A 1002 8.71 7.16 -14.22
N GLU A 1003 7.75 7.65 -15.01
CA GLU A 1003 6.88 6.79 -15.83
C GLU A 1003 7.70 5.94 -16.81
N GLN A 1004 8.72 6.50 -17.46
CA GLN A 1004 9.59 5.77 -18.39
C GLN A 1004 10.39 4.66 -17.68
N ARG A 1005 10.96 4.94 -16.51
CA ARG A 1005 11.68 3.92 -15.72
C ARG A 1005 10.75 2.80 -15.29
N PHE A 1006 9.57 3.14 -14.79
CA PHE A 1006 8.57 2.15 -14.36
C PHE A 1006 8.03 1.30 -15.53
N LYS A 1007 7.81 1.90 -16.70
CA LYS A 1007 7.34 1.24 -17.94
C LYS A 1007 8.37 0.37 -18.65
N SER A 1008 9.66 0.53 -18.33
CA SER A 1008 10.74 -0.11 -19.07
C SER A 1008 10.53 -1.62 -19.22
N LYS A 1009 10.61 -2.12 -20.47
CA LYS A 1009 10.58 -3.55 -20.80
C LYS A 1009 11.89 -4.27 -20.43
N THR A 1010 12.96 -3.51 -20.23
CA THR A 1010 14.25 -3.98 -19.73
C THR A 1010 14.58 -3.19 -18.46
N PRO A 1011 13.82 -3.42 -17.36
CA PRO A 1011 13.99 -2.64 -16.14
C PRO A 1011 15.36 -2.88 -15.53
N LYS A 1012 16.08 -1.81 -15.17
CA LYS A 1012 17.31 -1.93 -14.40
C LYS A 1012 16.97 -2.28 -12.94
N PRO A 1013 17.89 -2.92 -12.20
CA PRO A 1013 17.63 -3.30 -10.81
C PRO A 1013 17.15 -2.14 -9.94
N TRP A 1014 17.68 -0.93 -10.13
CA TRP A 1014 17.38 0.27 -9.33
C TRP A 1014 16.17 1.09 -9.82
N PHE A 1015 15.49 0.66 -10.87
CA PHE A 1015 14.27 1.34 -11.31
C PHE A 1015 13.16 1.14 -10.28
N GLU A 1016 12.32 2.16 -10.16
CA GLU A 1016 11.15 2.14 -9.30
C GLU A 1016 10.25 0.98 -9.70
N ASN A 1017 9.81 0.25 -8.68
CA ASN A 1017 8.98 -0.93 -8.85
C ASN A 1017 7.72 -0.87 -7.97
N LEU A 1018 7.55 0.21 -7.21
CA LEU A 1018 6.31 0.56 -6.55
C LEU A 1018 5.99 2.04 -6.78
N LEU A 1019 4.80 2.34 -7.30
CA LEU A 1019 4.30 3.73 -7.36
C LEU A 1019 3.21 3.91 -6.31
N SER A 1020 3.40 4.85 -5.38
CA SER A 1020 2.30 5.31 -4.54
C SER A 1020 1.64 6.50 -5.23
N ALA A 1021 0.43 6.30 -5.73
CA ALA A 1021 -0.21 7.21 -6.65
C ALA A 1021 -1.54 7.75 -6.10
N THR A 1022 -1.86 8.98 -6.49
CA THR A 1022 -3.21 9.53 -6.31
C THR A 1022 -4.17 9.00 -7.39
N PRO A 1023 -5.46 9.39 -7.41
CA PRO A 1023 -6.37 9.04 -8.50
C PRO A 1023 -5.92 9.51 -9.90
N THR A 1024 -4.80 10.21 -10.02
CA THR A 1024 -4.18 10.58 -11.30
C THR A 1024 -3.83 9.37 -12.18
N LEU A 1025 -3.52 8.22 -11.58
CA LEU A 1025 -3.28 6.94 -12.30
C LEU A 1025 -4.52 6.03 -12.37
N GLU A 1026 -5.66 6.48 -11.83
CA GLU A 1026 -6.94 5.77 -11.94
C GLU A 1026 -7.45 5.79 -13.39
N MET A 1027 -7.20 6.90 -14.08
CA MET A 1027 -7.64 7.18 -15.43
C MET A 1027 -6.69 6.63 -16.49
N GLY A 1028 -7.16 6.44 -17.73
CA GLY A 1028 -6.59 5.70 -18.88
C GLY A 1028 -5.10 5.83 -19.27
N VAL A 1029 -4.25 6.47 -18.47
CA VAL A 1029 -2.79 6.53 -18.62
C VAL A 1029 -2.23 5.10 -18.67
N ASP A 1030 -1.52 4.78 -19.74
CA ASP A 1030 -0.70 3.57 -19.80
C ASP A 1030 0.45 3.70 -18.80
N ILE A 1031 0.71 2.69 -17.99
CA ILE A 1031 1.82 2.64 -17.02
C ILE A 1031 2.69 1.38 -17.22
N GLY A 1032 2.45 0.66 -18.33
CA GLY A 1032 3.07 -0.63 -18.61
C GLY A 1032 2.35 -1.80 -17.93
N ASP A 1033 3.02 -2.95 -17.97
CA ASP A 1033 2.49 -4.20 -17.45
C ASP A 1033 2.57 -4.23 -15.92
N LEU A 1034 1.46 -4.66 -15.31
CA LEU A 1034 1.30 -4.75 -13.87
C LEU A 1034 0.41 -5.94 -13.54
N SER A 1035 0.79 -6.72 -12.54
CA SER A 1035 -0.03 -7.83 -12.03
C SER A 1035 -0.55 -7.59 -10.60
N SER A 1036 -0.09 -6.57 -9.87
CA SER A 1036 -0.51 -6.29 -8.49
C SER A 1036 -0.96 -4.84 -8.25
N VAL A 1037 -2.09 -4.66 -7.58
CA VAL A 1037 -2.61 -3.34 -7.13
C VAL A 1037 -2.93 -3.38 -5.63
N LEU A 1038 -2.55 -2.31 -4.92
CA LEU A 1038 -2.95 -2.07 -3.53
C LEU A 1038 -3.81 -0.80 -3.47
N LEU A 1039 -5.06 -0.93 -3.03
CA LEU A 1039 -5.90 0.20 -2.68
C LEU A 1039 -5.68 0.48 -1.20
N CYS A 1040 -5.10 1.62 -0.86
CA CYS A 1040 -4.75 1.91 0.53
C CYS A 1040 -5.90 2.55 1.34
N SER A 1041 -7.08 2.58 0.75
CA SER A 1041 -8.39 3.01 1.26
C SER A 1041 -9.45 2.42 0.33
N VAL A 1042 -10.71 2.33 0.77
CA VAL A 1042 -11.81 1.95 -0.13
C VAL A 1042 -12.11 3.12 -1.07
N PRO A 1043 -12.06 2.93 -2.40
CA PRO A 1043 -12.37 4.01 -3.34
C PRO A 1043 -13.79 4.56 -3.14
N PRO A 1044 -14.01 5.87 -3.36
CA PRO A 1044 -15.27 6.55 -3.01
C PRO A 1044 -16.50 6.09 -3.81
N ALA A 1045 -16.29 5.40 -4.94
CA ALA A 1045 -17.36 4.89 -5.79
C ALA A 1045 -16.92 3.59 -6.48
N GLN A 1046 -17.90 2.75 -6.84
CA GLN A 1046 -17.72 1.47 -7.54
C GLN A 1046 -16.97 1.64 -8.87
N ALA A 1047 -17.28 2.69 -9.63
CA ALA A 1047 -16.56 3.02 -10.87
C ALA A 1047 -15.05 3.18 -10.62
N SER A 1048 -14.71 3.95 -9.58
CA SER A 1048 -13.32 4.22 -9.20
C SER A 1048 -12.62 2.92 -8.79
N PHE A 1049 -13.32 2.06 -8.03
CA PHE A 1049 -12.82 0.75 -7.63
C PHE A 1049 -12.48 -0.13 -8.84
N LEU A 1050 -13.44 -0.33 -9.75
CA LEU A 1050 -13.26 -1.16 -10.96
C LEU A 1050 -12.13 -0.62 -11.86
N GLN A 1051 -11.98 0.70 -11.95
CA GLN A 1051 -10.90 1.32 -12.73
C GLN A 1051 -9.52 1.10 -12.13
N ARG A 1052 -9.38 1.29 -10.81
CA ARG A 1052 -8.11 1.09 -10.09
C ARG A 1052 -7.67 -0.38 -10.15
N ILE A 1053 -8.56 -1.33 -9.87
CA ILE A 1053 -8.22 -2.77 -9.94
C ILE A 1053 -8.01 -3.25 -11.38
N GLY A 1054 -8.65 -2.59 -12.35
CA GLY A 1054 -8.49 -2.81 -13.79
C GLY A 1054 -7.15 -2.36 -14.37
N ARG A 1055 -6.26 -1.78 -13.54
CA ARG A 1055 -4.89 -1.45 -13.93
C ARG A 1055 -3.97 -2.68 -13.97
N ALA A 1056 -4.29 -3.74 -13.22
CA ALA A 1056 -3.53 -4.98 -13.22
C ALA A 1056 -4.15 -6.06 -14.13
N GLY A 1057 -3.30 -6.93 -14.66
CA GLY A 1057 -3.66 -8.11 -15.46
C GLY A 1057 -3.90 -7.85 -16.94
N ARG A 1058 -3.33 -6.76 -17.50
CA ARG A 1058 -3.57 -6.37 -18.91
C ARG A 1058 -2.89 -7.28 -19.94
N VAL A 1059 -1.69 -7.79 -19.64
CA VAL A 1059 -0.90 -8.59 -20.60
C VAL A 1059 -0.99 -10.08 -20.32
N ASP A 1060 -0.66 -10.51 -19.11
CA ASP A 1060 -0.67 -11.93 -18.78
C ASP A 1060 -2.06 -12.46 -18.39
N GLY A 1061 -3.03 -11.56 -18.18
CA GLY A 1061 -4.39 -11.89 -17.76
C GLY A 1061 -4.55 -12.12 -16.25
N ASN A 1062 -3.46 -12.05 -15.48
CA ASN A 1062 -3.43 -12.44 -14.08
C ASN A 1062 -3.28 -11.21 -13.18
N ALA A 1063 -4.13 -11.08 -12.15
CA ALA A 1063 -4.10 -9.93 -11.25
C ALA A 1063 -4.35 -10.30 -9.78
N VAL A 1064 -3.69 -9.59 -8.88
CA VAL A 1064 -4.03 -9.55 -7.45
C VAL A 1064 -4.34 -8.12 -7.07
N ALA A 1065 -5.52 -7.91 -6.49
CA ALA A 1065 -5.92 -6.64 -5.89
C ALA A 1065 -6.07 -6.81 -4.37
N THR A 1066 -5.47 -5.93 -3.60
CA THR A 1066 -5.70 -5.87 -2.14
C THR A 1066 -6.28 -4.51 -1.77
N THR A 1067 -7.38 -4.51 -1.02
CA THR A 1067 -8.05 -3.30 -0.55
C THR A 1067 -7.88 -3.16 0.95
N LEU A 1068 -7.37 -2.03 1.41
CA LEU A 1068 -7.29 -1.68 2.82
C LEU A 1068 -8.47 -0.76 3.16
N ALA A 1069 -9.28 -1.12 4.15
CA ALA A 1069 -10.36 -0.30 4.66
C ALA A 1069 -9.90 0.51 5.89
N ASP A 1070 -10.04 1.84 5.85
CA ASP A 1070 -9.72 2.71 6.99
C ASP A 1070 -10.69 2.44 8.15
N GLY A 1071 -10.14 2.19 9.35
CA GLY A 1071 -10.93 1.80 10.52
C GLY A 1071 -11.76 2.93 11.13
N ASN A 1072 -11.61 4.15 10.62
CA ASN A 1072 -12.31 5.35 11.06
C ASN A 1072 -13.24 5.96 10.00
N SER A 1073 -13.18 5.48 8.75
CA SER A 1073 -14.05 5.93 7.66
C SER A 1073 -15.37 5.15 7.68
N PRO A 1074 -16.54 5.77 7.93
CA PRO A 1074 -17.82 5.07 7.87
C PRO A 1074 -18.09 4.44 6.50
N HIS A 1075 -17.66 5.11 5.43
CA HIS A 1075 -17.73 4.61 4.06
C HIS A 1075 -16.94 3.31 3.88
N ASP A 1076 -15.68 3.29 4.34
CA ASP A 1076 -14.82 2.11 4.20
C ASP A 1076 -15.34 0.94 5.05
N LEU A 1077 -15.85 1.23 6.25
CA LEU A 1077 -16.43 0.21 7.14
C LEU A 1077 -17.72 -0.38 6.54
N TYR A 1078 -18.56 0.44 5.92
CA TYR A 1078 -19.77 -0.02 5.23
C TYR A 1078 -19.43 -0.98 4.07
N PHE A 1079 -18.49 -0.62 3.19
CA PHE A 1079 -18.08 -1.50 2.09
C PHE A 1079 -17.20 -2.66 2.55
N PHE A 1080 -16.54 -2.55 3.70
CA PHE A 1080 -15.92 -3.72 4.34
C PHE A 1080 -16.99 -4.67 4.85
N SER A 1081 -18.13 -4.24 5.41
CA SER A 1081 -19.24 -5.13 5.76
C SER A 1081 -19.93 -5.69 4.52
N GLU A 1082 -20.26 -4.84 3.54
CA GLU A 1082 -20.99 -5.18 2.31
C GLU A 1082 -20.04 -5.24 1.10
N THR A 1083 -18.99 -6.06 1.20
CA THR A 1083 -17.93 -6.13 0.19
C THR A 1083 -18.43 -6.51 -1.19
N HIS A 1084 -19.48 -7.33 -1.27
CA HIS A 1084 -20.08 -7.71 -2.53
C HIS A 1084 -20.65 -6.51 -3.30
N GLU A 1085 -21.21 -5.50 -2.61
CA GLU A 1085 -21.80 -4.31 -3.24
C GLU A 1085 -20.74 -3.49 -4.00
N MET A 1086 -19.55 -3.32 -3.41
CA MET A 1086 -18.45 -2.61 -4.08
C MET A 1086 -17.86 -3.42 -5.25
N ILE A 1087 -17.76 -4.74 -5.08
CA ILE A 1087 -17.17 -5.65 -6.08
C ILE A 1087 -18.11 -5.88 -7.29
N ALA A 1088 -19.41 -6.04 -7.03
CA ALA A 1088 -20.42 -6.32 -8.06
C ALA A 1088 -20.58 -5.17 -9.04
N GLY A 1089 -20.38 -3.93 -8.58
CA GLY A 1089 -20.13 -2.80 -9.47
C GLY A 1089 -21.36 -2.29 -10.22
N GLU A 1090 -22.53 -2.23 -9.58
CA GLU A 1090 -23.67 -1.48 -10.12
C GLU A 1090 -23.33 0.02 -10.15
N VAL A 1091 -22.76 0.47 -11.27
CA VAL A 1091 -22.36 1.87 -11.42
C VAL A 1091 -23.56 2.69 -11.90
N SER A 1092 -24.09 3.54 -11.02
CA SER A 1092 -25.11 4.53 -11.36
C SER A 1092 -24.58 5.55 -12.38
N PRO A 1093 -25.40 5.97 -13.37
CA PRO A 1093 -25.05 7.06 -14.26
C PRO A 1093 -24.76 8.36 -13.49
N PRO A 1094 -23.74 9.14 -13.86
CA PRO A 1094 -23.50 10.46 -13.29
C PRO A 1094 -24.66 11.41 -13.56
N GLY A 1095 -24.79 12.48 -12.75
CA GLY A 1095 -25.87 13.46 -12.84
C GLY A 1095 -25.36 14.86 -13.19
N ILE A 1096 -26.04 15.55 -14.10
CA ILE A 1096 -25.79 16.98 -14.38
C ILE A 1096 -27.03 17.83 -14.13
N PHE A 1097 -26.81 19.10 -13.80
CA PHE A 1097 -27.85 20.02 -13.38
C PHE A 1097 -27.89 21.23 -14.31
N LEU A 1098 -28.49 21.07 -15.50
CA LEU A 1098 -28.56 22.13 -16.52
C LEU A 1098 -29.34 23.39 -16.07
N GLN A 1099 -30.11 23.29 -14.98
CA GLN A 1099 -30.85 24.40 -14.37
C GLN A 1099 -30.11 25.03 -13.17
N ALA A 1100 -28.87 24.62 -12.89
CA ALA A 1100 -28.09 25.15 -11.78
C ALA A 1100 -27.77 26.64 -12.00
N ALA A 1101 -28.44 27.52 -11.25
CA ALA A 1101 -28.43 28.95 -11.49
C ALA A 1101 -27.02 29.56 -11.50
N GLU A 1102 -26.14 29.21 -10.55
CA GLU A 1102 -24.78 29.77 -10.50
C GLU A 1102 -23.91 29.34 -11.70
N VAL A 1103 -24.11 28.11 -12.18
CA VAL A 1103 -23.40 27.63 -13.40
C VAL A 1103 -23.94 28.37 -14.62
N LEU A 1104 -25.26 28.51 -14.74
CA LEU A 1104 -25.91 29.24 -15.84
C LEU A 1104 -25.49 30.71 -15.89
N ARG A 1105 -25.38 31.40 -14.75
CA ARG A 1105 -24.90 32.79 -14.68
C ARG A 1105 -23.50 32.94 -15.26
N ARG A 1106 -22.58 32.05 -14.86
CA ARG A 1106 -21.21 32.02 -15.39
C ARG A 1106 -21.19 31.71 -16.88
N GLN A 1107 -22.03 30.77 -17.34
CA GLN A 1107 -22.08 30.37 -18.75
C GLN A 1107 -22.74 31.43 -19.63
N LEU A 1108 -23.70 32.20 -19.13
CA LEU A 1108 -24.27 33.37 -19.82
C LEU A 1108 -23.21 34.46 -20.00
N PHE A 1109 -22.43 34.77 -18.95
CA PHE A 1109 -21.31 35.70 -19.05
C PHE A 1109 -20.26 35.23 -20.08
N ALA A 1110 -19.91 33.94 -20.04
CA ALA A 1110 -18.97 33.35 -20.98
C ALA A 1110 -19.51 33.34 -22.43
N PHE A 1111 -20.81 33.13 -22.62
CA PHE A 1111 -21.47 33.25 -23.93
C PHE A 1111 -21.40 34.69 -24.48
N CYS A 1112 -21.62 35.70 -23.63
CA CYS A 1112 -21.47 37.11 -24.02
C CYS A 1112 -20.03 37.42 -24.45
N MET A 1113 -19.04 36.89 -23.72
CA MET A 1113 -17.63 37.01 -24.08
C MET A 1113 -17.31 36.28 -25.39
N ASP A 1114 -17.86 35.09 -25.63
CA ASP A 1114 -17.65 34.33 -26.87
C ASP A 1114 -18.14 35.12 -28.09
N ASP A 1115 -19.35 35.68 -28.00
CA ASP A 1115 -19.97 36.49 -29.05
C ASP A 1115 -19.16 37.77 -29.32
N TRP A 1116 -18.76 38.48 -28.26
CA TRP A 1116 -17.89 39.65 -28.38
C TRP A 1116 -16.57 39.32 -29.07
N VAL A 1117 -15.89 38.26 -28.61
CA VAL A 1117 -14.59 37.83 -29.14
C VAL A 1117 -14.68 37.35 -30.59
N ALA A 1118 -15.79 36.72 -30.97
CA ALA A 1118 -16.07 36.36 -32.35
C ALA A 1118 -16.29 37.58 -33.26
N GLY A 1119 -16.71 38.73 -32.72
CA GLY A 1119 -16.85 40.00 -33.44
C GLY A 1119 -15.57 40.84 -33.51
N LEU A 1120 -14.61 40.65 -32.61
CA LEU A 1120 -13.43 41.51 -32.46
C LEU A 1120 -12.49 41.52 -33.67
N THR A 1121 -12.25 42.70 -34.25
CA THR A 1121 -11.20 42.92 -35.27
C THR A 1121 -9.83 43.16 -34.64
N ASN A 1122 -9.78 43.74 -33.44
CA ASN A 1122 -8.56 44.00 -32.69
C ASN A 1122 -8.24 42.87 -31.69
N MET A 1123 -7.12 42.18 -31.91
CA MET A 1123 -6.66 41.08 -31.05
C MET A 1123 -6.15 41.54 -29.67
N SER A 1124 -5.86 42.83 -29.48
CA SER A 1124 -5.44 43.39 -28.19
C SER A 1124 -6.59 43.95 -27.35
N ALA A 1125 -7.85 43.80 -27.81
CA ALA A 1125 -9.01 44.34 -27.10
C ALA A 1125 -9.24 43.67 -25.73
N LEU A 1126 -8.91 42.38 -25.59
CA LEU A 1126 -8.80 41.71 -24.30
C LEU A 1126 -7.31 41.63 -23.91
N PRO A 1127 -6.87 42.29 -22.83
CA PRO A 1127 -5.46 42.30 -22.46
C PRO A 1127 -4.99 40.93 -21.96
N GLN A 1128 -3.72 40.59 -22.24
CA GLN A 1128 -3.11 39.33 -21.77
C GLN A 1128 -2.79 39.31 -20.27
N LYS A 1129 -2.64 40.48 -19.66
CA LYS A 1129 -2.38 40.68 -18.23
C LYS A 1129 -3.55 41.41 -17.60
N THR A 1130 -3.74 41.24 -16.30
CA THR A 1130 -4.78 41.96 -15.55
C THR A 1130 -4.44 43.45 -15.39
N SER A 1131 -3.15 43.82 -15.32
CA SER A 1131 -2.72 45.20 -15.06
C SER A 1131 -3.32 46.22 -16.04
N PRO A 1132 -3.28 46.03 -17.37
CA PRO A 1132 -3.92 46.95 -18.31
C PRO A 1132 -5.43 47.11 -18.14
N ALA A 1133 -6.13 46.11 -17.59
CA ALA A 1133 -7.55 46.21 -17.27
C ALA A 1133 -7.78 47.02 -15.99
N LEU A 1134 -6.93 46.84 -14.98
CA LEU A 1134 -6.95 47.64 -13.75
C LEU A 1134 -6.59 49.10 -14.04
N ASP A 1135 -5.54 49.35 -14.84
CA ASP A 1135 -5.15 50.70 -15.27
C ASP A 1135 -6.30 51.41 -15.99
N ALA A 1136 -7.09 50.68 -16.79
CA ALA A 1136 -8.25 51.23 -17.49
C ALA A 1136 -9.38 51.59 -16.53
N VAL A 1137 -9.61 50.80 -15.47
CA VAL A 1137 -10.60 51.10 -14.43
C VAL A 1137 -10.15 52.27 -13.56
N GLU A 1138 -8.90 52.26 -13.07
CA GLU A 1138 -8.31 53.32 -12.26
C GLU A 1138 -8.33 54.68 -12.98
N GLN A 1139 -7.98 54.69 -14.27
CA GLN A 1139 -7.91 55.89 -15.08
C GLN A 1139 -9.22 56.19 -15.84
N ALA A 1140 -10.30 55.44 -15.58
CA ALA A 1140 -11.59 55.55 -16.26
C ALA A 1140 -11.51 55.59 -17.80
N ARG A 1141 -10.62 54.79 -18.39
CA ARG A 1141 -10.44 54.67 -19.85
C ARG A 1141 -11.53 53.79 -20.47
N THR A 1142 -12.63 54.41 -20.89
CA THR A 1142 -13.80 53.72 -21.45
C THR A 1142 -13.56 53.09 -22.83
N ASP A 1143 -12.50 53.45 -23.53
CA ASP A 1143 -12.08 52.88 -24.82
C ASP A 1143 -11.37 51.52 -24.69
N ARG A 1144 -11.26 50.97 -23.47
CA ARG A 1144 -10.53 49.73 -23.17
C ARG A 1144 -11.38 48.74 -22.37
N PHE A 1145 -10.91 47.49 -22.27
CA PHE A 1145 -11.51 46.50 -21.38
C PHE A 1145 -11.37 46.95 -19.92
N PRO A 1146 -12.41 46.80 -19.06
CA PRO A 1146 -13.66 46.05 -19.27
C PRO A 1146 -14.77 46.82 -20.01
N TYR A 1147 -14.68 48.14 -20.16
CA TYR A 1147 -15.79 48.99 -20.61
C TYR A 1147 -16.27 48.66 -22.04
N ILE A 1148 -15.36 48.45 -23.00
CA ILE A 1148 -15.73 48.08 -24.38
C ILE A 1148 -16.50 46.75 -24.47
N PHE A 1149 -16.29 45.84 -23.51
CA PHE A 1149 -17.05 44.60 -23.42
C PHE A 1149 -18.41 44.84 -22.75
N CYS A 1150 -18.45 45.65 -21.68
CA CYS A 1150 -19.71 46.07 -21.05
C CYS A 1150 -20.63 46.80 -22.04
N ASP A 1151 -20.07 47.64 -22.92
CA ASP A 1151 -20.81 48.34 -23.97
C ASP A 1151 -21.37 47.37 -25.01
N HIS A 1152 -20.58 46.37 -25.45
CA HIS A 1152 -21.06 45.30 -26.33
C HIS A 1152 -22.24 44.54 -25.72
N MET A 1153 -22.14 44.18 -24.45
CA MET A 1153 -23.23 43.53 -23.72
C MET A 1153 -24.48 44.40 -23.65
N LEU A 1154 -24.33 45.69 -23.37
CA LEU A 1154 -25.45 46.62 -23.27
C LEU A 1154 -26.15 46.82 -24.62
N GLN A 1155 -25.39 46.98 -25.69
CA GLN A 1155 -25.92 47.18 -27.05
C GLN A 1155 -26.68 45.96 -27.60
N HIS A 1156 -26.34 44.76 -27.11
CA HIS A 1156 -26.89 43.50 -27.61
C HIS A 1156 -27.61 42.66 -26.56
N GLU A 1157 -28.02 43.25 -25.43
CA GLU A 1157 -28.54 42.55 -24.25
C GLU A 1157 -29.66 41.56 -24.57
N GLN A 1158 -30.71 42.03 -25.26
CA GLN A 1158 -31.86 41.20 -25.65
C GLN A 1158 -31.45 40.06 -26.60
N ARG A 1159 -30.67 40.37 -27.64
CA ARG A 1159 -30.20 39.38 -28.64
C ARG A 1159 -29.35 38.30 -27.96
N LEU A 1160 -28.41 38.69 -27.10
CA LEU A 1160 -27.52 37.78 -26.40
C LEU A 1160 -28.30 36.87 -25.45
N PHE A 1161 -29.25 37.44 -24.72
CA PHE A 1161 -30.10 36.68 -23.83
C PHE A 1161 -30.98 35.69 -24.59
N ASP A 1162 -31.72 36.12 -25.62
CA ASP A 1162 -32.60 35.27 -26.40
C ASP A 1162 -31.83 34.14 -27.10
N ALA A 1163 -30.64 34.45 -27.62
CA ALA A 1163 -29.74 33.45 -28.19
C ALA A 1163 -29.28 32.43 -27.14
N PHE A 1164 -28.87 32.87 -25.94
CA PHE A 1164 -28.48 31.96 -24.86
C PHE A 1164 -29.65 31.09 -24.38
N MET A 1165 -30.85 31.67 -24.26
CA MET A 1165 -32.06 30.93 -23.88
C MET A 1165 -32.43 29.87 -24.93
N THR A 1166 -32.19 30.16 -26.22
CA THR A 1166 -32.35 29.18 -27.31
C THR A 1166 -31.41 27.99 -27.15
N LEU A 1167 -30.19 28.19 -26.62
CA LEU A 1167 -29.25 27.09 -26.35
C LEU A 1167 -29.70 26.16 -25.23
N LEU A 1168 -30.44 26.68 -24.25
CA LEU A 1168 -30.99 25.88 -23.15
C LEU A 1168 -32.23 25.09 -23.60
N GLY A 1169 -32.94 25.55 -24.63
CA GLY A 1169 -34.09 24.85 -25.21
C GLY A 1169 -35.14 24.52 -24.16
N LYS A 1170 -35.40 23.22 -23.93
CA LYS A 1170 -36.37 22.75 -22.93
C LYS A 1170 -35.96 23.03 -21.47
N ASP A 1171 -34.68 23.28 -21.21
CA ASP A 1171 -34.15 23.55 -19.87
C ASP A 1171 -34.33 25.03 -19.46
N ALA A 1172 -34.73 25.89 -20.40
CA ALA A 1172 -35.09 27.29 -20.18
C ALA A 1172 -36.52 27.44 -19.60
N THR A 1173 -36.71 26.99 -18.36
CA THR A 1173 -37.99 27.21 -17.64
C THR A 1173 -38.24 28.70 -17.38
N GLU A 1174 -39.48 29.08 -17.12
CA GLU A 1174 -39.83 30.48 -16.83
C GLU A 1174 -39.07 31.02 -15.62
N GLN A 1175 -38.88 30.19 -14.59
CA GLN A 1175 -38.08 30.54 -13.41
C GLN A 1175 -36.60 30.77 -13.75
N VAL A 1176 -36.02 29.93 -14.61
CA VAL A 1176 -34.62 30.10 -15.08
C VAL A 1176 -34.51 31.38 -15.91
N ARG A 1177 -35.48 31.65 -16.78
CA ARG A 1177 -35.55 32.85 -17.61
C ARG A 1177 -35.57 34.12 -16.75
N GLU A 1178 -36.53 34.21 -15.82
CA GLU A 1178 -36.66 35.36 -14.92
C GLU A 1178 -35.38 35.60 -14.13
N ARG A 1179 -34.81 34.54 -13.54
CA ARG A 1179 -33.59 34.64 -12.74
C ARG A 1179 -32.37 35.09 -13.55
N LEU A 1180 -32.17 34.55 -14.75
CA LEU A 1180 -31.05 34.94 -15.61
C LEU A 1180 -31.23 36.35 -16.18
N TRP A 1181 -32.47 36.74 -16.48
CA TRP A 1181 -32.78 38.10 -16.91
C TRP A 1181 -32.49 39.12 -15.81
N ASN A 1182 -32.90 38.82 -14.57
CA ASN A 1182 -32.57 39.63 -13.39
C ASN A 1182 -31.06 39.76 -13.20
N THR A 1183 -30.29 38.70 -13.45
CA THR A 1183 -28.81 38.76 -13.42
C THR A 1183 -28.23 39.56 -14.59
N MET A 1184 -28.84 39.52 -15.78
CA MET A 1184 -28.40 40.30 -16.94
C MET A 1184 -28.60 41.80 -16.72
N GLN A 1185 -29.79 42.21 -16.25
CA GLN A 1185 -30.18 43.61 -16.07
C GLN A 1185 -29.85 44.21 -14.70
N GLY A 1186 -29.69 43.39 -13.65
CA GLY A 1186 -29.49 43.84 -12.28
C GLY A 1186 -30.77 44.36 -11.62
N GLN A 1187 -31.85 43.57 -11.66
CA GLN A 1187 -33.12 43.90 -10.99
C GLN A 1187 -33.20 43.18 -9.62
N GLY A 1188 -33.59 43.89 -8.55
CA GLY A 1188 -33.70 43.36 -7.19
C GLY A 1188 -32.48 43.64 -6.30
N GLU A 1189 -32.06 42.66 -5.47
CA GLU A 1189 -30.85 42.73 -4.60
C GLU A 1189 -29.55 42.30 -5.32
N GLU A 1190 -29.61 41.91 -6.60
CA GLU A 1190 -28.45 41.41 -7.35
C GLU A 1190 -27.88 42.45 -8.34
N ASP A 1191 -26.56 42.66 -8.29
CA ASP A 1191 -25.82 43.46 -9.28
C ASP A 1191 -25.91 42.82 -10.68
N SER A 1192 -26.08 43.62 -11.74
CA SER A 1192 -26.03 43.15 -13.13
C SER A 1192 -24.68 42.53 -13.49
N LEU A 1193 -24.61 41.66 -14.50
CA LEU A 1193 -23.34 41.07 -14.96
C LEU A 1193 -22.25 42.11 -15.26
N ARG A 1194 -22.64 43.25 -15.84
CA ARG A 1194 -21.74 44.37 -16.17
C ARG A 1194 -21.22 45.06 -14.91
N VAL A 1195 -22.13 45.37 -13.96
CA VAL A 1195 -21.79 46.00 -12.68
C VAL A 1195 -20.91 45.08 -11.83
N ARG A 1196 -21.18 43.78 -11.82
CA ARG A 1196 -20.34 42.79 -11.13
C ARG A 1196 -18.91 42.79 -11.65
N LEU A 1197 -18.71 42.79 -12.97
CA LEU A 1197 -17.37 42.82 -13.56
C LEU A 1197 -16.60 44.10 -13.18
N THR A 1198 -17.22 45.27 -13.34
CA THR A 1198 -16.58 46.54 -12.99
C THR A 1198 -16.34 46.69 -11.50
N LYS A 1199 -17.25 46.20 -10.65
CA LYS A 1199 -17.09 46.19 -9.18
C LYS A 1199 -15.92 45.30 -8.76
N VAL A 1200 -15.85 44.06 -9.24
CA VAL A 1200 -14.72 43.15 -8.94
C VAL A 1200 -13.37 43.75 -9.36
N LEU A 1201 -13.32 44.40 -10.53
CA LEU A 1201 -12.08 45.06 -10.97
C LEU A 1201 -11.78 46.33 -10.17
N SER A 1202 -12.80 47.08 -9.74
CA SER A 1202 -12.62 48.27 -8.90
C SER A 1202 -12.13 47.89 -7.50
N ASP A 1203 -12.71 46.84 -6.90
CA ASP A 1203 -12.30 46.30 -5.61
C ASP A 1203 -10.82 45.88 -5.65
N LEU A 1204 -10.39 45.24 -6.74
CA LEU A 1204 -8.98 44.87 -6.98
C LEU A 1204 -8.04 46.07 -7.18
N VAL A 1205 -8.54 47.23 -7.65
CA VAL A 1205 -7.77 48.47 -7.71
C VAL A 1205 -7.62 49.09 -6.32
N THR A 1206 -8.63 48.97 -5.45
CA THR A 1206 -8.59 49.52 -4.08
C THR A 1206 -7.82 48.65 -3.08
N ASP A 1207 -7.78 47.32 -3.28
CA ASP A 1207 -7.10 46.37 -2.38
C ASP A 1207 -5.61 46.12 -2.72
N GLY A 1208 -5.17 46.54 -3.91
CA GLY A 1208 -3.79 46.41 -4.40
C GLY A 1208 -2.99 47.70 -4.24
#